data_AF-A0A087DRS2-F1
#
_entry.id   AF-A0A087DRS2-F1
#
_cell.length_a   1.000
_cell.length_b   1.000
_cell.length_c   1.000
_cell.angle_alpha   90.00
_cell.angle_beta   90.00
_cell.angle_gamma   90.00
#
_symmetry.space_group_name_H-M   'P 1'
#
loop_
_entity.id
_entity.type
_entity.pdbx_description
1 polymer ?
#
loop_
_entity_poly.entity_id
_entity_poly.type
_entity_poly.pdbx_seq_one_letter_code
_entity_poly.pdbx_strand_id
1 'polypeptide(L)'
;MASHMEIRPADDSLALALASAAYAKAGSHSTCLTGTIAVDNGDGTQTWLGGGVAEPMPGVGGLIPFVGDTTPPGRPIGVSATSSLEVACARWDGELEGGIPADFDHVELFAKPDSTGKTIDLGALRGRGEITTGILPVGDVVEIWAVAYDCAHDADGLPAPNASEESDHATIIIAPVVSQKDLADSASEILAAAKTDTDTQVGKVSDDLAQARKDIDANAKTFTGTARGATIIGSEFRDSEDPSSAHIKFNASGMYLGTGLAYSVSTGVLSIKGAVQSGGSISGATVTGAIVQTTSDANRGVKLTSGGLIGYDQAGNAKFTLKTDGSVKMDGPVMTNGRITAPILEGGTIAGGTITGTKIQSSTSDKVGFKLTGGALDFWDDQGENTVHLNGKANMLAGSFATALSGPRLEMRNTTTDDGSVYGLLECHDSKAVAWYVQGQSHGFNTDQPDPGAYRRLNIGINPDNSELSVVRYNSGASRVVMEAGRIDVNGSDGWARQVGGLGIYVNGIRIDPVIYTDLNDWFVPASGWTAYCGDSGKDPRSHMTVIGNTCYMQLELQRADRKSVTFQSGDYWDIGYFKTEFIPKIGLNVPCVFNNGLYGGAFIPGNTSPSNTTGINGDGNYLRGHLRVGVRQTNDAWWVSVFMMYTL
;
A
#
# COMPACT_ATOMS: atom_id res chain seq x y z
N MET A 1 -3.17 -189.27 113.49
CA MET A 1 -4.17 -188.72 114.43
C MET A 1 -5.27 -188.15 113.57
N ALA A 2 -6.35 -188.89 113.39
CA ALA A 2 -7.43 -188.93 114.39
C ALA A 2 -7.93 -187.51 114.63
N SER A 3 -8.84 -187.17 113.73
CA SER A 3 -9.79 -186.06 113.69
C SER A 3 -10.56 -186.36 112.40
N HIS A 4 -11.68 -187.10 112.31
CA HIS A 4 -12.90 -187.33 113.11
C HIS A 4 -13.83 -186.10 113.16
N MET A 5 -14.77 -185.97 112.22
CA MET A 5 -16.15 -186.53 112.13
C MET A 5 -17.15 -185.90 113.10
N GLU A 6 -18.11 -185.19 112.51
CA GLU A 6 -19.52 -185.38 112.82
C GLU A 6 -20.26 -185.56 111.49
N ILE A 7 -21.04 -186.64 111.41
CA ILE A 7 -21.72 -187.13 110.22
C ILE A 7 -23.20 -186.77 110.38
N ARG A 8 -23.68 -185.96 109.42
CA ARG A 8 -25.04 -185.43 109.30
C ARG A 8 -25.48 -184.52 110.43
N PRO A 9 -25.40 -183.22 110.20
CA PRO A 9 -25.98 -182.28 111.11
C PRO A 9 -27.42 -181.99 110.59
N ALA A 10 -28.35 -181.81 111.54
CA ALA A 10 -29.78 -181.56 111.35
C ALA A 10 -30.06 -180.31 110.48
N ASP A 11 -31.31 -180.07 110.05
CA ASP A 11 -31.70 -178.85 109.31
C ASP A 11 -31.17 -177.54 109.98
N ASP A 12 -30.91 -177.61 111.28
CA ASP A 12 -30.33 -176.64 112.22
C ASP A 12 -28.91 -176.15 111.86
N SER A 13 -28.16 -176.92 111.06
CA SER A 13 -26.69 -176.82 110.95
C SER A 13 -26.21 -176.15 109.67
N LEU A 14 -27.15 -175.97 108.74
CA LEU A 14 -26.97 -175.24 107.49
C LEU A 14 -26.53 -173.79 107.75
N ALA A 15 -26.98 -173.21 108.88
CA ALA A 15 -26.63 -171.85 109.29
C ALA A 15 -25.13 -171.66 109.55
N LEU A 16 -24.45 -172.62 110.19
CA LEU A 16 -23.03 -172.49 110.55
C LEU A 16 -22.12 -172.63 109.32
N ALA A 17 -22.46 -173.55 108.40
CA ALA A 17 -21.74 -173.70 107.14
C ALA A 17 -21.92 -172.48 106.22
N LEU A 18 -23.13 -171.90 106.17
CA LEU A 18 -23.41 -170.68 105.43
C LEU A 18 -22.68 -169.46 106.04
N ALA A 19 -22.60 -169.38 107.37
CA ALA A 19 -21.89 -168.31 108.07
C ALA A 19 -20.36 -168.37 107.87
N SER A 20 -19.74 -169.56 107.86
CA SER A 20 -18.31 -169.70 107.56
C SER A 20 -17.95 -169.38 106.11
N ALA A 21 -18.82 -169.71 105.15
CA ALA A 21 -18.65 -169.28 103.77
C ALA A 21 -18.83 -167.75 103.62
N ALA A 22 -19.75 -167.16 104.38
CA ALA A 22 -19.87 -165.70 104.50
C ALA A 22 -18.63 -165.07 105.15
N TYR A 23 -18.03 -165.71 106.16
CA TYR A 23 -16.77 -165.27 106.80
C TYR A 23 -15.60 -165.26 105.82
N ALA A 24 -15.47 -166.27 104.94
CA ALA A 24 -14.42 -166.31 103.94
C ALA A 24 -14.63 -165.28 102.80
N LYS A 25 -15.87 -165.05 102.35
CA LYS A 25 -16.17 -164.07 101.30
C LYS A 25 -16.14 -162.62 101.81
N ALA A 26 -16.50 -162.39 103.07
CA ALA A 26 -16.33 -161.10 103.73
C ALA A 26 -14.84 -160.77 103.95
N GLY A 27 -14.00 -161.77 104.26
CA GLY A 27 -12.55 -161.59 104.34
C GLY A 27 -11.86 -161.26 103.00
N SER A 28 -12.49 -161.57 101.86
CA SER A 28 -11.95 -161.25 100.53
C SER A 28 -12.14 -159.77 100.11
N HIS A 29 -12.79 -158.97 100.96
CA HIS A 29 -13.11 -157.55 100.72
C HIS A 29 -12.31 -156.57 101.60
N SER A 30 -11.20 -157.00 102.19
CA SER A 30 -10.23 -156.08 102.79
C SER A 30 -9.01 -155.94 101.88
N THR A 31 -8.87 -154.77 101.26
CA THR A 31 -7.62 -154.35 100.60
C THR A 31 -6.55 -154.06 101.65
N CYS A 32 -5.32 -154.48 101.38
CA CYS A 32 -4.13 -154.12 102.13
C CYS A 32 -3.66 -152.67 101.81
N LEU A 33 -2.82 -152.14 102.70
CA LEU A 33 -2.27 -150.77 102.79
C LEU A 33 -1.58 -150.28 101.50
N THR A 34 -1.83 -149.02 101.08
CA THR A 34 -1.01 -148.30 100.08
C THR A 34 -0.47 -146.98 100.68
N GLY A 35 0.84 -146.72 100.53
CA GLY A 35 1.54 -145.54 101.08
C GLY A 35 1.48 -144.27 100.19
N THR A 36 2.19 -143.22 100.61
CA THR A 36 2.32 -141.91 99.92
C THR A 36 3.00 -142.01 98.56
N ILE A 37 2.46 -141.34 97.54
CA ILE A 37 3.09 -141.17 96.23
C ILE A 37 3.51 -139.71 96.08
N ALA A 38 4.81 -139.45 95.97
CA ALA A 38 5.33 -138.16 95.55
C ALA A 38 5.57 -138.18 94.04
N VAL A 39 4.95 -137.24 93.32
CA VAL A 39 5.12 -137.05 91.88
C VAL A 39 5.99 -135.81 91.68
N ASP A 40 7.12 -135.98 91.00
CA ASP A 40 7.98 -134.86 90.60
C ASP A 40 7.30 -134.08 89.46
N ASN A 41 7.18 -132.76 89.63
CA ASN A 41 6.54 -131.88 88.65
C ASN A 41 7.48 -131.52 87.47
N GLY A 42 8.75 -131.90 87.54
CA GLY A 42 9.77 -131.65 86.50
C GLY A 42 10.46 -130.28 86.61
N ASP A 43 10.05 -129.45 87.56
CA ASP A 43 10.62 -128.13 87.86
C ASP A 43 11.40 -128.09 89.19
N GLY A 44 11.51 -129.24 89.87
CA GLY A 44 12.15 -129.36 91.19
C GLY A 44 11.15 -129.38 92.35
N THR A 45 9.88 -129.07 92.11
CA THR A 45 8.80 -129.22 93.10
C THR A 45 8.11 -130.58 93.00
N GLN A 46 7.40 -130.97 94.05
CA GLN A 46 6.63 -132.20 94.08
C GLN A 46 5.14 -131.96 94.32
N THR A 47 4.34 -132.89 93.80
CA THR A 47 2.92 -133.05 94.13
C THR A 47 2.71 -134.36 94.89
N TRP A 48 2.20 -134.30 96.13
CA TRP A 48 2.04 -135.48 96.99
C TRP A 48 0.60 -136.01 97.01
N LEU A 49 0.44 -137.32 96.80
CA LEU A 49 -0.84 -138.04 96.78
C LEU A 49 -0.88 -139.12 97.89
N GLY A 50 -1.84 -139.00 98.81
CA GLY A 50 -2.26 -140.09 99.70
C GLY A 50 -1.43 -140.35 100.97
N GLY A 51 -0.45 -139.50 101.31
CA GLY A 51 0.27 -139.58 102.58
C GLY A 51 -0.48 -138.93 103.73
N GLY A 52 -0.73 -139.68 104.81
CA GLY A 52 -1.31 -139.14 106.05
C GLY A 52 -0.25 -138.97 107.13
N VAL A 53 -0.14 -137.76 107.68
CA VAL A 53 0.60 -137.48 108.92
C VAL A 53 -0.25 -137.81 110.17
N ALA A 54 0.42 -138.02 111.30
CA ALA A 54 -0.06 -138.72 112.49
C ALA A 54 -1.10 -138.02 113.39
N GLU A 55 -1.61 -136.84 113.02
CA GLU A 55 -2.66 -136.14 113.77
C GLU A 55 -3.84 -135.81 112.82
N PRO A 56 -5.09 -136.18 113.15
CA PRO A 56 -6.21 -136.04 112.23
C PRO A 56 -6.68 -134.58 112.17
N MET A 57 -6.25 -133.84 111.16
CA MET A 57 -6.93 -132.61 110.73
C MET A 57 -8.04 -132.91 109.71
N PRO A 58 -9.15 -132.16 109.70
CA PRO A 58 -10.22 -132.36 108.73
C PRO A 58 -9.74 -131.99 107.31
N GLY A 59 -9.74 -132.96 106.40
CA GLY A 59 -9.37 -132.74 104.99
C GLY A 59 -8.14 -133.52 104.49
N VAL A 60 -7.53 -134.38 105.31
CA VAL A 60 -6.37 -135.16 104.88
C VAL A 60 -6.79 -136.34 103.99
N GLY A 61 -6.58 -136.17 102.68
CA GLY A 61 -6.75 -137.24 101.70
C GLY A 61 -6.78 -136.78 100.25
N GLY A 62 -5.76 -136.05 99.78
CA GLY A 62 -5.59 -135.87 98.32
C GLY A 62 -4.92 -134.56 97.92
N LEU A 63 -3.73 -134.68 97.33
CA LEU A 63 -2.98 -133.67 96.57
C LEU A 63 -2.47 -132.45 97.36
N ILE A 64 -1.17 -132.43 97.64
CA ILE A 64 -0.42 -131.24 98.09
C ILE A 64 0.47 -130.81 96.92
N PRO A 65 0.21 -129.66 96.25
CA PRO A 65 1.01 -129.17 95.14
C PRO A 65 2.17 -128.29 95.63
N PHE A 66 3.16 -128.05 94.76
CA PHE A 66 4.29 -127.12 95.00
C PHE A 66 5.06 -127.38 96.32
N VAL A 67 5.19 -128.65 96.69
CA VAL A 67 5.96 -129.07 97.87
C VAL A 67 7.45 -128.85 97.59
N GLY A 68 8.09 -128.10 98.48
CA GLY A 68 9.49 -127.69 98.37
C GLY A 68 9.70 -126.45 97.51
N ASP A 69 8.64 -125.77 97.03
CA ASP A 69 8.81 -124.49 96.36
C ASP A 69 9.28 -123.41 97.35
N THR A 70 10.22 -122.59 96.89
CA THR A 70 10.82 -121.49 97.66
C THR A 70 10.93 -120.23 96.83
N THR A 71 10.29 -120.18 95.65
CA THR A 71 10.42 -119.10 94.68
C THR A 71 9.25 -118.13 94.85
N PRO A 72 9.45 -116.91 95.39
CA PRO A 72 8.37 -115.97 95.55
C PRO A 72 7.83 -115.47 94.20
N PRO A 73 6.56 -115.04 94.14
CA PRO A 73 6.04 -114.33 92.99
C PRO A 73 6.75 -112.98 92.83
N GLY A 74 6.61 -112.37 91.65
CA GLY A 74 7.09 -111.01 91.43
C GLY A 74 6.38 -109.98 92.32
N ARG A 75 7.04 -108.85 92.59
CA ARG A 75 6.38 -107.74 93.30
C ARG A 75 5.24 -107.13 92.47
N PRO A 76 4.15 -106.64 93.09
CA PRO A 76 3.09 -105.97 92.35
C PRO A 76 3.59 -104.69 91.67
N ILE A 77 3.20 -104.50 90.41
CA ILE A 77 3.39 -103.24 89.66
C ILE A 77 2.04 -102.60 89.36
N GLY A 78 2.02 -101.32 89.00
CA GLY A 78 0.78 -100.62 88.63
C GLY A 78 -0.12 -100.20 89.80
N VAL A 79 0.42 -100.16 91.03
CA VAL A 79 -0.33 -99.64 92.19
C VAL A 79 -0.50 -98.12 92.07
N SER A 80 -1.72 -97.61 92.24
CA SER A 80 -2.04 -96.17 92.15
C SER A 80 -3.16 -95.76 93.09
N ALA A 81 -3.29 -94.45 93.36
CA ALA A 81 -4.34 -93.92 94.23
C ALA A 81 -4.91 -92.57 93.75
N THR A 82 -6.16 -92.26 94.12
CA THR A 82 -6.81 -90.95 93.89
C THR A 82 -7.63 -90.49 95.09
N SER A 83 -7.86 -89.18 95.23
CA SER A 83 -8.77 -88.62 96.23
C SER A 83 -10.12 -88.22 95.63
N SER A 84 -11.20 -88.67 96.27
CA SER A 84 -12.56 -88.23 95.99
C SER A 84 -13.39 -88.33 97.26
N LEU A 85 -14.27 -87.36 97.52
CA LEU A 85 -15.16 -87.35 98.69
C LEU A 85 -14.44 -87.64 100.02
N GLU A 86 -13.25 -87.06 100.18
CA GLU A 86 -12.43 -87.20 101.39
C GLU A 86 -11.90 -88.62 101.68
N VAL A 87 -11.94 -89.56 100.71
CA VAL A 87 -11.29 -90.88 100.83
C VAL A 87 -10.12 -91.01 99.87
N ALA A 88 -9.21 -91.95 100.17
CA ALA A 88 -8.19 -92.44 99.25
C ALA A 88 -8.66 -93.75 98.61
N CYS A 89 -8.67 -93.82 97.27
CA CYS A 89 -9.03 -95.03 96.55
C CYS A 89 -7.77 -95.70 95.99
N ALA A 90 -7.33 -96.81 96.58
CA ALA A 90 -6.14 -97.58 96.21
C ALA A 90 -6.46 -98.62 95.14
N ARG A 91 -5.63 -98.72 94.10
CA ARG A 91 -5.83 -99.64 92.98
C ARG A 91 -4.59 -100.47 92.71
N TRP A 92 -4.79 -101.73 92.36
CA TRP A 92 -3.79 -102.56 91.68
C TRP A 92 -4.38 -103.04 90.35
N ASP A 93 -3.62 -102.90 89.26
CA ASP A 93 -4.09 -103.18 87.89
C ASP A 93 -3.98 -104.66 87.49
N GLY A 94 -3.42 -105.51 88.37
CA GLY A 94 -3.39 -106.96 88.23
C GLY A 94 -2.07 -107.53 87.70
N GLU A 95 -1.02 -106.73 87.58
CA GLU A 95 0.27 -107.18 87.05
C GLU A 95 1.34 -107.35 88.15
N LEU A 96 2.17 -108.38 87.99
CA LEU A 96 3.37 -108.64 88.80
C LEU A 96 4.63 -108.56 87.93
N GLU A 97 5.74 -108.12 88.52
CA GLU A 97 7.03 -108.10 87.84
C GLU A 97 7.46 -109.52 87.42
N GLY A 98 7.72 -109.75 86.13
CA GLY A 98 8.01 -111.09 85.59
C GLY A 98 6.79 -111.94 85.21
N GLY A 99 5.57 -111.44 85.45
CA GLY A 99 4.30 -112.11 85.12
C GLY A 99 3.69 -112.86 86.31
N ILE A 100 2.44 -113.31 86.16
CA ILE A 100 1.74 -114.08 87.21
C ILE A 100 2.17 -115.56 87.12
N PRO A 101 2.83 -116.11 88.14
CA PRO A 101 3.24 -117.51 88.15
C PRO A 101 2.04 -118.45 88.40
N ALA A 102 2.20 -119.74 88.08
CA ALA A 102 1.10 -120.71 88.11
C ALA A 102 0.55 -120.99 89.52
N ASP A 103 1.39 -120.80 90.52
CA ASP A 103 1.15 -121.00 91.94
C ASP A 103 0.77 -119.70 92.68
N PHE A 104 0.60 -118.58 91.97
CA PHE A 104 0.15 -117.32 92.55
C PHE A 104 -1.18 -117.45 93.31
N ASP A 105 -1.29 -116.87 94.50
CA ASP A 105 -2.51 -116.87 95.31
C ASP A 105 -3.21 -115.51 95.35
N HIS A 106 -2.55 -114.44 95.82
CA HIS A 106 -3.15 -113.11 95.96
C HIS A 106 -2.13 -111.96 96.15
N VAL A 107 -2.61 -110.71 96.11
CA VAL A 107 -1.90 -109.48 96.50
C VAL A 107 -2.61 -108.79 97.64
N GLU A 108 -1.92 -108.39 98.70
CA GLU A 108 -2.48 -107.55 99.78
C GLU A 108 -2.10 -106.08 99.59
N LEU A 109 -3.05 -105.17 99.78
CA LEU A 109 -2.84 -103.72 99.70
C LEU A 109 -2.83 -103.08 101.08
N PHE A 110 -1.93 -102.12 101.24
CA PHE A 110 -1.74 -101.39 102.48
C PHE A 110 -1.79 -99.89 102.22
N ALA A 111 -2.27 -99.14 103.20
CA ALA A 111 -2.18 -97.69 103.21
C ALA A 111 -1.65 -97.18 104.55
N LYS A 112 -0.95 -96.06 104.51
CA LYS A 112 -0.43 -95.39 105.69
C LYS A 112 -0.70 -93.90 105.57
N PRO A 113 -1.78 -93.41 106.18
CA PRO A 113 -2.02 -91.98 106.29
C PRO A 113 -1.00 -91.34 107.24
N ASP A 114 -0.38 -90.23 106.83
CA ASP A 114 0.61 -89.50 107.62
C ASP A 114 0.04 -89.08 108.97
N SER A 115 -1.22 -88.64 109.00
CA SER A 115 -1.89 -88.21 110.22
C SER A 115 -1.93 -89.28 111.33
N THR A 116 -1.98 -90.56 110.96
CA THR A 116 -2.02 -91.67 111.92
C THR A 116 -0.69 -92.40 112.05
N GLY A 117 0.13 -92.40 111.00
CA GLY A 117 1.44 -93.05 110.93
C GLY A 117 1.42 -94.57 111.07
N LYS A 118 0.25 -95.21 111.14
CA LYS A 118 0.09 -96.68 111.26
C LYS A 118 -0.28 -97.27 109.91
N THR A 119 0.33 -98.40 109.57
CA THR A 119 -0.07 -99.17 108.40
C THR A 119 -1.46 -99.76 108.62
N ILE A 120 -2.33 -99.50 107.67
CA ILE A 120 -3.68 -100.03 107.57
C ILE A 120 -3.65 -101.10 106.48
N ASP A 121 -3.99 -102.32 106.85
CA ASP A 121 -4.28 -103.37 105.88
C ASP A 121 -5.65 -103.09 105.25
N LEU A 122 -5.65 -102.87 103.94
CA LEU A 122 -6.86 -102.63 103.16
C LEU A 122 -7.52 -103.94 102.73
N GLY A 123 -6.77 -105.05 102.74
CA GLY A 123 -7.21 -106.39 102.39
C GLY A 123 -6.57 -106.94 101.11
N ALA A 124 -6.89 -108.21 100.84
CA ALA A 124 -6.36 -108.99 99.72
C ALA A 124 -7.20 -108.87 98.43
N LEU A 125 -6.51 -108.76 97.30
CA LEU A 125 -7.03 -108.86 95.94
C LEU A 125 -6.40 -110.08 95.23
N ARG A 126 -7.25 -110.98 94.74
CA ARG A 126 -6.85 -112.15 93.93
C ARG A 126 -6.73 -111.83 92.43
N GLY A 127 -6.85 -110.56 92.05
CA GLY A 127 -6.77 -110.04 90.69
C GLY A 127 -6.98 -108.51 90.68
N ARG A 128 -6.92 -107.88 89.50
CA ARG A 128 -7.04 -106.40 89.38
C ARG A 128 -8.25 -105.83 90.12
N GLY A 129 -8.08 -104.72 90.82
CA GLY A 129 -9.16 -104.14 91.60
C GLY A 129 -8.82 -102.85 92.32
N GLU A 130 -9.84 -102.28 92.95
CA GLU A 130 -9.76 -101.09 93.79
C GLU A 130 -10.26 -101.43 95.20
N ILE A 131 -9.56 -100.93 96.20
CA ILE A 131 -10.02 -100.90 97.59
C ILE A 131 -9.83 -99.48 98.13
N THR A 132 -10.84 -98.95 98.80
CA THR A 132 -10.79 -97.60 99.38
C THR A 132 -10.41 -97.62 100.84
N THR A 133 -9.74 -96.56 101.30
CA THR A 133 -9.68 -96.24 102.72
C THR A 133 -11.07 -95.85 103.25
N GLY A 134 -11.18 -95.74 104.58
CA GLY A 134 -12.23 -94.90 105.19
C GLY A 134 -12.01 -93.41 104.88
N ILE A 135 -12.94 -92.54 105.34
CA ILE A 135 -12.80 -91.08 105.23
C ILE A 135 -11.56 -90.63 106.01
N LEU A 136 -10.72 -89.84 105.34
CA LEU A 136 -9.50 -89.26 105.87
C LEU A 136 -9.59 -87.73 105.82
N PRO A 137 -8.88 -87.00 106.70
CA PRO A 137 -8.96 -85.54 106.73
C PRO A 137 -8.51 -84.89 105.42
N VAL A 138 -9.22 -83.86 104.96
CA VAL A 138 -8.79 -83.06 103.80
C VAL A 138 -7.41 -82.45 104.04
N GLY A 139 -6.54 -82.59 103.04
CA GLY A 139 -5.13 -82.19 103.07
C GLY A 139 -4.20 -83.26 103.62
N ASP A 140 -4.71 -84.38 104.14
CA ASP A 140 -3.87 -85.47 104.63
C ASP A 140 -3.17 -86.18 103.47
N VAL A 141 -1.91 -86.56 103.71
CA VAL A 141 -1.06 -87.26 102.74
C VAL A 141 -1.12 -88.75 103.06
N VAL A 142 -1.40 -89.57 102.05
CA VAL A 142 -1.58 -91.02 102.23
C VAL A 142 -0.67 -91.79 101.28
N GLU A 143 0.20 -92.63 101.83
CA GLU A 143 1.03 -93.58 101.08
C GLU A 143 0.33 -94.94 100.95
N ILE A 144 0.41 -95.58 99.79
CA ILE A 144 -0.30 -96.82 99.46
C ILE A 144 0.61 -97.77 98.67
N TRP A 145 0.68 -99.05 99.05
CA TRP A 145 1.50 -100.06 98.39
C TRP A 145 0.89 -101.47 98.51
N ALA A 146 1.53 -102.46 97.88
CA ALA A 146 1.03 -103.84 97.85
C ALA A 146 2.13 -104.92 97.90
N VAL A 147 1.82 -106.14 98.35
CA VAL A 147 2.71 -107.33 98.38
C VAL A 147 2.00 -108.55 97.81
N ALA A 148 2.69 -109.39 97.02
CA ALA A 148 2.14 -110.62 96.41
C ALA A 148 2.55 -111.89 97.16
N TYR A 149 1.68 -112.89 97.16
CA TYR A 149 1.89 -114.20 97.79
C TYR A 149 1.50 -115.36 96.86
N ASP A 150 2.25 -116.45 96.93
CA ASP A 150 1.97 -117.72 96.22
C ASP A 150 1.31 -118.79 97.12
N CYS A 151 1.22 -120.02 96.62
CA CYS A 151 0.64 -121.19 97.29
C CYS A 151 1.69 -122.28 97.58
N ALA A 152 2.94 -121.88 97.85
CA ALA A 152 4.04 -122.80 98.14
C ALA A 152 3.84 -123.60 99.44
N HIS A 153 4.40 -124.81 99.49
CA HIS A 153 4.42 -125.68 100.67
C HIS A 153 5.85 -126.11 101.01
N ASP A 154 6.18 -126.26 102.30
CA ASP A 154 7.50 -126.69 102.74
C ASP A 154 7.77 -128.18 102.47
N ALA A 155 8.98 -128.66 102.80
CA ALA A 155 9.40 -130.04 102.54
C ALA A 155 8.59 -131.11 103.31
N ASP A 156 7.83 -130.71 104.34
CA ASP A 156 6.94 -131.59 105.10
C ASP A 156 5.47 -131.47 104.61
N GLY A 157 5.23 -130.65 103.58
CA GLY A 157 3.93 -130.45 102.94
C GLY A 157 3.02 -129.47 103.69
N LEU A 158 3.56 -128.61 104.56
CA LEU A 158 2.80 -127.57 105.25
C LEU A 158 2.77 -126.27 104.44
N PRO A 159 1.66 -125.50 104.42
CA PRO A 159 1.60 -124.24 103.70
C PRO A 159 2.68 -123.28 104.15
N ALA A 160 3.52 -122.84 103.21
CA ALA A 160 4.58 -121.87 103.44
C ALA A 160 4.65 -120.87 102.28
N PRO A 161 3.59 -120.06 102.05
CA PRO A 161 3.54 -119.07 100.97
C PRO A 161 4.77 -118.17 100.99
N ASN A 162 5.38 -117.97 99.83
CA ASN A 162 6.46 -117.01 99.69
C ASN A 162 5.88 -115.63 99.35
N ALA A 163 6.41 -114.61 100.02
CA ALA A 163 6.02 -113.22 99.85
C ALA A 163 7.00 -112.54 98.89
N SER A 164 6.48 -111.71 97.99
CA SER A 164 7.31 -110.84 97.17
C SER A 164 7.80 -109.61 97.95
N GLU A 165 8.67 -108.82 97.33
CA GLU A 165 8.96 -107.46 97.83
C GLU A 165 7.75 -106.53 97.64
N GLU A 166 7.74 -105.40 98.36
CA GLU A 166 6.68 -104.39 98.22
C GLU A 166 6.68 -103.75 96.82
N SER A 167 5.49 -103.37 96.35
CA SER A 167 5.35 -102.46 95.22
C SER A 167 5.96 -101.10 95.54
N ASP A 168 6.19 -100.28 94.50
CA ASP A 168 6.43 -98.86 94.72
C ASP A 168 5.21 -98.22 95.41
N HIS A 169 5.48 -97.27 96.32
CA HIS A 169 4.43 -96.61 97.09
C HIS A 169 3.84 -95.44 96.29
N ALA A 170 2.51 -95.37 96.21
CA ALA A 170 1.78 -94.25 95.62
C ALA A 170 1.30 -93.28 96.72
N THR A 171 1.56 -91.98 96.53
CA THR A 171 1.21 -90.95 97.51
C THR A 171 0.15 -89.99 96.94
N ILE A 172 -0.88 -89.66 97.74
CA ILE A 172 -1.90 -88.66 97.38
C ILE A 172 -2.23 -87.70 98.52
N ILE A 173 -2.87 -86.57 98.19
CA ILE A 173 -3.45 -85.61 99.16
C ILE A 173 -4.97 -85.66 99.06
N ILE A 174 -5.66 -85.67 100.20
CA ILE A 174 -7.12 -85.67 100.25
C ILE A 174 -7.72 -84.28 99.91
N ALA A 175 -8.69 -84.16 99.00
CA ALA A 175 -9.23 -82.87 98.51
C ALA A 175 -10.64 -82.48 99.06
N PRO A 176 -10.98 -81.16 99.15
CA PRO A 176 -12.30 -80.67 99.62
C PRO A 176 -13.39 -80.59 98.51
N VAL A 177 -14.62 -80.20 98.90
CA VAL A 177 -15.79 -79.98 98.00
C VAL A 177 -16.04 -78.46 97.72
N VAL A 178 -16.40 -78.05 96.48
CA VAL A 178 -16.50 -76.63 96.00
C VAL A 178 -17.90 -75.96 96.23
N SER A 179 -17.97 -74.61 96.33
CA SER A 179 -19.15 -73.82 96.78
C SER A 179 -19.86 -72.92 95.72
N GLN A 180 -21.09 -72.45 96.02
CA GLN A 180 -21.91 -71.57 95.16
C GLN A 180 -21.38 -70.13 95.00
N LYS A 181 -20.56 -69.66 95.95
CA LYS A 181 -19.98 -68.31 95.90
C LYS A 181 -18.97 -68.17 94.76
N ASP A 182 -18.18 -69.22 94.54
CA ASP A 182 -17.13 -69.24 93.52
C ASP A 182 -17.72 -69.11 92.10
N LEU A 183 -18.98 -69.53 91.91
CA LEU A 183 -19.70 -69.35 90.65
C LEU A 183 -20.14 -67.90 90.38
N ALA A 184 -20.47 -67.12 91.42
CA ALA A 184 -21.01 -65.76 91.28
C ALA A 184 -19.92 -64.73 90.91
N ASP A 185 -18.70 -64.95 91.39
CA ASP A 185 -17.58 -64.03 91.16
C ASP A 185 -17.19 -64.02 89.66
N SER A 186 -17.23 -65.18 88.96
CA SER A 186 -16.96 -65.26 87.51
C SER A 186 -17.98 -64.51 86.63
N ALA A 187 -19.25 -64.42 87.02
CA ALA A 187 -20.26 -63.71 86.24
C ALA A 187 -20.04 -62.19 86.22
N SER A 188 -19.48 -61.64 87.30
CA SER A 188 -19.21 -60.21 87.44
C SER A 188 -18.06 -59.74 86.54
N GLU A 189 -17.05 -60.59 86.34
CA GLU A 189 -15.92 -60.30 85.44
C GLU A 189 -16.36 -60.16 83.98
N ILE A 190 -17.27 -61.02 83.52
CA ILE A 190 -17.79 -61.00 82.15
C ILE A 190 -18.53 -59.68 81.86
N LEU A 191 -19.32 -59.19 82.82
CA LEU A 191 -20.09 -57.95 82.64
C LEU A 191 -19.19 -56.70 82.54
N ALA A 192 -18.07 -56.68 83.27
CA ALA A 192 -17.11 -55.58 83.24
C ALA A 192 -16.41 -55.47 81.87
N ALA A 193 -16.08 -56.60 81.24
CA ALA A 193 -15.46 -56.61 79.91
C ALA A 193 -16.38 -56.04 78.83
N ALA A 194 -17.66 -56.40 78.85
CA ALA A 194 -18.64 -55.91 77.87
C ALA A 194 -18.84 -54.38 77.92
N LYS A 195 -18.78 -53.79 79.13
CA LYS A 195 -18.86 -52.34 79.29
C LYS A 195 -17.68 -51.62 78.63
N THR A 196 -16.47 -52.15 78.80
CA THR A 196 -15.24 -51.56 78.29
C THR A 196 -15.18 -51.52 76.76
N ASP A 197 -15.65 -52.56 76.09
CA ASP A 197 -15.70 -52.60 74.62
C ASP A 197 -16.68 -51.57 74.04
N THR A 198 -17.85 -51.41 74.69
CA THR A 198 -18.86 -50.41 74.30
C THR A 198 -18.30 -48.99 74.37
N ASP A 199 -17.63 -48.65 75.47
CA ASP A 199 -17.02 -47.32 75.65
C ASP A 199 -15.95 -47.03 74.57
N THR A 200 -15.20 -48.06 74.14
CA THR A 200 -14.19 -47.95 73.08
C THR A 200 -14.80 -47.67 71.70
N GLN A 201 -15.89 -48.33 71.34
CA GLN A 201 -16.54 -48.13 70.03
C GLN A 201 -17.17 -46.73 69.92
N VAL A 202 -17.79 -46.24 71.00
CA VAL A 202 -18.37 -44.88 71.04
C VAL A 202 -17.29 -43.82 70.86
N GLY A 203 -16.10 -44.03 71.45
CA GLY A 203 -14.95 -43.14 71.26
C GLY A 203 -14.56 -42.98 69.79
N LYS A 204 -14.43 -44.10 69.06
CA LYS A 204 -14.08 -44.07 67.62
C LYS A 204 -15.08 -43.28 66.78
N VAL A 205 -16.38 -43.48 67.00
CA VAL A 205 -17.44 -42.75 66.26
C VAL A 205 -17.35 -41.25 66.51
N SER A 206 -17.06 -40.84 67.76
CA SER A 206 -16.89 -39.43 68.10
C SER A 206 -15.69 -38.80 67.38
N ASP A 207 -14.57 -39.52 67.29
CA ASP A 207 -13.37 -39.05 66.62
C ASP A 207 -13.58 -38.89 65.10
N ASP A 208 -14.23 -39.87 64.45
CA ASP A 208 -14.56 -39.81 63.02
C ASP A 208 -15.46 -38.62 62.69
N LEU A 209 -16.46 -38.36 63.52
CA LEU A 209 -17.39 -37.23 63.35
C LEU A 209 -16.67 -35.88 63.51
N ALA A 210 -15.71 -35.80 64.43
CA ALA A 210 -14.87 -34.62 64.60
C ALA A 210 -13.94 -34.38 63.40
N GLN A 211 -13.43 -35.44 62.77
CA GLN A 211 -12.61 -35.34 61.57
C GLN A 211 -13.42 -34.86 60.36
N ALA A 212 -14.60 -35.44 60.12
CA ALA A 212 -15.49 -35.02 59.03
C ALA A 212 -15.85 -33.51 59.12
N ARG A 213 -16.05 -33.01 60.35
CA ARG A 213 -16.29 -31.58 60.59
C ARG A 213 -15.11 -30.70 60.16
N LYS A 214 -13.87 -31.12 60.47
CA LYS A 214 -12.67 -30.38 60.05
C LYS A 214 -12.54 -30.33 58.53
N ASP A 215 -12.86 -31.42 57.84
CA ASP A 215 -12.79 -31.51 56.38
C ASP A 215 -13.82 -30.58 55.71
N ILE A 216 -15.03 -30.50 56.26
CA ILE A 216 -16.07 -29.54 55.83
C ILE A 216 -15.59 -28.09 55.99
N ASP A 217 -15.05 -27.75 57.17
CA ASP A 217 -14.56 -26.39 57.44
C ASP A 217 -13.36 -26.03 56.55
N ALA A 218 -12.49 -26.99 56.22
CA ALA A 218 -11.38 -26.79 55.30
C ALA A 218 -11.88 -26.52 53.86
N ASN A 219 -12.83 -27.29 53.36
CA ASN A 219 -13.43 -27.10 52.04
C ASN A 219 -14.20 -25.77 51.91
N ALA A 220 -14.86 -25.33 52.98
CA ALA A 220 -15.51 -24.01 53.01
C ALA A 220 -14.51 -22.86 52.93
N LYS A 221 -13.28 -23.03 53.46
CA LYS A 221 -12.21 -22.01 53.40
C LYS A 221 -11.53 -21.92 52.03
N THR A 222 -11.53 -22.98 51.23
CA THR A 222 -11.01 -22.95 49.83
C THR A 222 -11.93 -22.19 48.88
N PHE A 223 -13.21 -22.01 49.23
CA PHE A 223 -14.14 -21.14 48.51
C PHE A 223 -13.94 -19.68 48.95
N THR A 224 -13.28 -18.87 48.12
CA THR A 224 -12.92 -17.47 48.42
C THR A 224 -13.86 -16.44 47.79
N GLY A 225 -15.10 -16.81 47.47
CA GLY A 225 -16.07 -15.93 46.81
C GLY A 225 -17.08 -15.26 47.74
N THR A 226 -17.07 -13.93 47.79
CA THR A 226 -18.25 -13.08 48.07
C THR A 226 -18.28 -12.01 46.97
N ALA A 227 -19.29 -11.97 46.10
CA ALA A 227 -19.39 -10.96 45.03
C ALA A 227 -19.92 -9.64 45.61
N ARG A 228 -19.06 -8.63 45.72
CA ARG A 228 -19.43 -7.24 46.03
C ARG A 228 -18.75 -6.31 45.03
N GLY A 229 -19.55 -5.56 44.27
CA GLY A 229 -19.11 -4.55 43.29
C GLY A 229 -19.27 -4.92 41.80
N ALA A 230 -19.46 -6.20 41.47
CA ALA A 230 -19.97 -6.65 40.18
C ALA A 230 -20.73 -7.96 40.38
N THR A 231 -21.92 -8.05 39.80
CA THR A 231 -22.88 -9.12 40.04
C THR A 231 -23.28 -9.74 38.70
N ILE A 232 -23.25 -11.06 38.61
CA ILE A 232 -23.99 -11.81 37.58
C ILE A 232 -25.42 -11.95 38.13
N ILE A 233 -26.35 -11.13 37.64
CA ILE A 233 -27.76 -11.14 38.06
C ILE A 233 -28.57 -11.73 36.91
N GLY A 234 -29.02 -12.98 37.08
CA GLY A 234 -29.73 -13.71 36.02
C GLY A 234 -28.84 -13.91 34.80
N SER A 235 -29.23 -13.34 33.65
CA SER A 235 -28.50 -13.44 32.38
C SER A 235 -27.65 -12.20 32.04
N GLU A 236 -27.47 -11.26 32.97
CA GLU A 236 -26.73 -10.02 32.73
C GLU A 236 -25.58 -9.82 33.73
N PHE A 237 -24.45 -9.30 33.24
CA PHE A 237 -23.37 -8.80 34.08
C PHE A 237 -23.57 -7.30 34.32
N ARG A 238 -23.59 -6.87 35.58
CA ARG A 238 -23.73 -5.46 35.97
C ARG A 238 -22.84 -5.11 37.16
N ASP A 239 -22.35 -3.88 37.23
CA ASP A 239 -21.59 -3.32 38.37
C ASP A 239 -22.48 -2.73 39.48
N SER A 240 -23.81 -2.79 39.33
CA SER A 240 -24.80 -2.41 40.33
C SER A 240 -25.97 -3.42 40.37
N GLU A 241 -26.55 -3.61 41.54
CA GLU A 241 -27.77 -4.42 41.72
C GLU A 241 -28.99 -3.75 41.09
N ASP A 242 -29.05 -2.42 41.12
CA ASP A 242 -30.09 -1.64 40.45
C ASP A 242 -29.71 -1.44 38.97
N PRO A 243 -30.52 -1.96 38.01
CA PRO A 243 -30.23 -1.84 36.59
C PRO A 243 -30.16 -0.40 36.12
N SER A 244 -30.82 0.55 36.76
CA SER A 244 -30.83 1.95 36.32
C SER A 244 -29.54 2.70 36.66
N SER A 245 -28.84 2.27 37.71
CA SER A 245 -27.59 2.88 38.20
C SER A 245 -26.32 2.17 37.72
N ALA A 246 -26.42 0.99 37.13
CA ALA A 246 -25.26 0.29 36.56
C ALA A 246 -24.61 1.09 35.42
N HIS A 247 -23.30 1.30 35.52
CA HIS A 247 -22.48 1.93 34.49
C HIS A 247 -21.89 0.89 33.55
N ILE A 248 -21.59 -0.31 34.04
CA ILE A 248 -21.10 -1.41 33.21
C ILE A 248 -22.22 -2.42 33.06
N LYS A 249 -22.64 -2.67 31.82
CA LYS A 249 -23.67 -3.68 31.50
C LYS A 249 -23.24 -4.52 30.32
N PHE A 250 -23.33 -5.84 30.47
CA PHE A 250 -23.24 -6.79 29.38
C PHE A 250 -24.48 -7.71 29.40
N ASN A 251 -25.25 -7.68 28.32
CA ASN A 251 -26.47 -8.48 28.18
C ASN A 251 -26.76 -8.81 26.70
N ALA A 252 -27.92 -9.42 26.45
CA ALA A 252 -28.37 -9.77 25.10
C ALA A 252 -28.54 -8.55 24.17
N SER A 253 -28.75 -7.34 24.71
CA SER A 253 -28.86 -6.10 23.94
C SER A 253 -27.50 -5.51 23.57
N GLY A 254 -26.45 -5.80 24.36
CA GLY A 254 -25.06 -5.49 24.04
C GLY A 254 -24.19 -5.11 25.24
N MET A 255 -23.21 -4.24 24.99
CA MET A 255 -22.23 -3.77 25.98
C MET A 255 -22.36 -2.27 26.18
N TYR A 256 -22.45 -1.82 27.43
CA TYR A 256 -22.62 -0.42 27.78
C TYR A 256 -21.64 -0.04 28.88
N LEU A 257 -20.89 1.04 28.66
CA LEU A 257 -19.98 1.66 29.63
C LEU A 257 -20.41 3.12 29.84
N GLY A 258 -21.30 3.32 30.81
CA GLY A 258 -21.95 4.58 31.14
C GLY A 258 -22.77 5.11 29.97
N THR A 259 -22.69 6.42 29.74
CA THR A 259 -23.34 7.09 28.60
C THR A 259 -22.41 7.36 27.43
N GLY A 260 -21.11 7.06 27.58
CA GLY A 260 -20.05 7.46 26.66
C GLY A 260 -19.73 6.44 25.57
N LEU A 261 -19.77 5.15 25.90
CA LEU A 261 -19.49 4.04 25.00
C LEU A 261 -20.58 2.97 25.08
N ALA A 262 -21.13 2.58 23.94
CA ALA A 262 -22.09 1.49 23.86
C ALA A 262 -21.95 0.73 22.55
N TYR A 263 -22.08 -0.59 22.60
CA TYR A 263 -22.27 -1.46 21.45
C TYR A 263 -23.65 -2.10 21.53
N SER A 264 -24.47 -1.92 20.50
CA SER A 264 -25.79 -2.54 20.39
C SER A 264 -25.71 -3.77 19.49
N VAL A 265 -26.05 -4.94 20.03
CA VAL A 265 -26.09 -6.21 19.28
C VAL A 265 -27.17 -6.20 18.21
N SER A 266 -28.33 -5.58 18.48
CA SER A 266 -29.46 -5.53 17.54
C SER A 266 -29.19 -4.68 16.30
N THR A 267 -28.35 -3.64 16.41
CA THR A 267 -28.05 -2.72 15.31
C THR A 267 -26.63 -2.90 14.75
N GLY A 268 -25.75 -3.59 15.48
CA GLY A 268 -24.32 -3.67 15.17
C GLY A 268 -23.58 -2.33 15.35
N VAL A 269 -24.21 -1.33 15.97
CA VAL A 269 -23.65 0.03 16.08
C VAL A 269 -22.80 0.17 17.33
N LEU A 270 -21.55 0.61 17.13
CA LEU A 270 -20.71 1.16 18.19
C LEU A 270 -20.96 2.67 18.29
N SER A 271 -21.50 3.11 19.43
CA SER A 271 -21.75 4.52 19.76
C SER A 271 -20.66 5.07 20.67
N ILE A 272 -20.05 6.18 20.26
CA ILE A 272 -19.09 6.95 21.05
C ILE A 272 -19.61 8.39 21.10
N LYS A 273 -20.00 8.89 22.28
CA LYS A 273 -20.53 10.26 22.45
C LYS A 273 -19.43 11.33 22.65
N GLY A 274 -18.15 10.94 22.63
CA GLY A 274 -16.99 11.82 22.83
C GLY A 274 -15.98 11.77 21.69
N ALA A 275 -14.87 12.51 21.84
CA ALA A 275 -13.78 12.52 20.88
C ALA A 275 -12.97 11.21 20.91
N VAL A 276 -12.59 10.71 19.73
CA VAL A 276 -11.49 9.74 19.60
C VAL A 276 -10.19 10.53 19.75
N GLN A 277 -9.44 10.26 20.82
CA GLN A 277 -8.24 11.02 21.18
C GLN A 277 -7.02 10.64 20.31
N SER A 278 -5.93 11.40 20.47
CA SER A 278 -4.66 11.18 19.77
C SER A 278 -4.19 9.72 19.87
N GLY A 279 -3.83 9.13 18.73
CA GLY A 279 -3.44 7.72 18.60
C GLY A 279 -4.59 6.77 18.21
N GLY A 280 -5.85 7.22 18.28
CA GLY A 280 -6.99 6.48 17.74
C GLY A 280 -7.12 6.62 16.22
N SER A 281 -7.64 5.59 15.55
CA SER A 281 -7.92 5.61 14.11
C SER A 281 -9.35 5.12 13.83
N ILE A 282 -9.99 5.71 12.83
CA ILE A 282 -11.23 5.22 12.24
C ILE A 282 -10.84 4.75 10.83
N SER A 283 -10.72 3.44 10.64
CA SER A 283 -10.27 2.82 9.39
C SER A 283 -11.39 2.03 8.74
N GLY A 284 -11.53 2.15 7.41
CA GLY A 284 -12.54 1.42 6.62
C GLY A 284 -13.99 1.90 6.80
N ALA A 285 -14.23 2.94 7.60
CA ALA A 285 -15.58 3.47 7.83
C ALA A 285 -15.91 4.63 6.89
N THR A 286 -17.19 4.73 6.50
CA THR A 286 -17.75 5.94 5.87
C THR A 286 -18.16 6.93 6.95
N VAL A 287 -17.71 8.18 6.84
CA VAL A 287 -18.05 9.26 7.79
C VAL A 287 -19.13 10.14 7.17
N THR A 288 -20.36 10.06 7.70
CA THR A 288 -21.52 10.82 7.19
C THR A 288 -21.92 11.92 8.17
N GLY A 289 -22.13 13.14 7.69
CA GLY A 289 -22.67 14.26 8.47
C GLY A 289 -21.71 14.91 9.49
N ALA A 290 -20.44 14.51 9.52
CA ALA A 290 -19.45 15.06 10.42
C ALA A 290 -18.65 16.21 9.80
N ILE A 291 -18.15 17.13 10.64
CA ILE A 291 -17.10 18.08 10.27
C ILE A 291 -15.76 17.39 10.47
N VAL A 292 -14.97 17.24 9.40
CA VAL A 292 -13.58 16.80 9.49
C VAL A 292 -12.68 18.03 9.42
N GLN A 293 -11.90 18.28 10.46
CA GLN A 293 -11.10 19.50 10.57
C GLN A 293 -9.75 19.25 11.24
N THR A 294 -8.75 20.06 10.87
CA THR A 294 -7.40 19.97 11.46
C THR A 294 -7.25 20.75 12.78
N THR A 295 -8.17 21.66 13.08
CA THR A 295 -8.26 22.44 14.33
C THR A 295 -9.73 22.76 14.59
N SER A 296 -10.13 23.09 15.82
CA SER A 296 -11.49 23.53 16.15
C SER A 296 -11.79 24.98 15.74
N ASP A 297 -10.79 25.82 15.51
CA ASP A 297 -10.98 27.24 15.20
C ASP A 297 -11.67 27.43 13.85
N ALA A 298 -12.78 28.18 13.79
CA ALA A 298 -13.69 28.22 12.64
C ALA A 298 -13.00 28.50 11.29
N ASN A 299 -12.08 29.47 11.24
CA ASN A 299 -11.45 29.94 10.00
C ASN A 299 -9.97 29.58 9.91
N ARG A 300 -9.53 28.41 10.40
CA ARG A 300 -8.11 28.01 10.40
C ARG A 300 -7.92 26.56 9.93
N GLY A 301 -6.81 26.30 9.24
CA GLY A 301 -6.47 24.96 8.76
C GLY A 301 -7.41 24.49 7.64
N VAL A 302 -7.68 23.19 7.60
CA VAL A 302 -8.55 22.55 6.60
C VAL A 302 -9.86 22.12 7.25
N LYS A 303 -10.98 22.43 6.60
CA LYS A 303 -12.35 22.09 7.01
C LYS A 303 -13.07 21.35 5.91
N LEU A 304 -13.59 20.16 6.20
CA LEU A 304 -14.61 19.49 5.39
C LEU A 304 -15.92 19.60 6.18
N THR A 305 -16.91 20.24 5.57
CA THR A 305 -18.23 20.51 6.16
C THR A 305 -19.32 20.14 5.17
N SER A 306 -20.59 20.28 5.58
CA SER A 306 -21.73 20.18 4.65
C SER A 306 -21.70 21.22 3.52
N GLY A 307 -20.95 22.33 3.69
CA GLY A 307 -20.75 23.36 2.68
C GLY A 307 -19.58 23.11 1.72
N GLY A 308 -18.86 21.98 1.86
CA GLY A 308 -17.72 21.61 1.03
C GLY A 308 -16.39 21.58 1.78
N LEU A 309 -15.28 21.77 1.05
CA LEU A 309 -13.91 21.73 1.56
C LEU A 309 -13.28 23.13 1.48
N ILE A 310 -12.76 23.63 2.60
CA ILE A 310 -12.14 24.96 2.70
C ILE A 310 -10.78 24.87 3.38
N GLY A 311 -9.76 25.49 2.77
CA GLY A 311 -8.45 25.72 3.35
C GLY A 311 -8.24 27.21 3.65
N TYR A 312 -7.88 27.52 4.89
CA TYR A 312 -7.60 28.87 5.37
C TYR A 312 -6.10 29.12 5.55
N ASP A 313 -5.64 30.36 5.32
CA ASP A 313 -4.28 30.81 5.66
C ASP A 313 -4.08 30.96 7.19
N GLN A 314 -3.13 31.77 7.68
CA GLN A 314 -3.00 32.08 9.12
C GLN A 314 -3.86 33.29 9.56
N ALA A 315 -4.29 34.13 8.62
CA ALA A 315 -5.06 35.34 8.88
C ALA A 315 -6.58 35.08 8.93
N GLY A 316 -7.05 33.94 8.43
CA GLY A 316 -8.47 33.59 8.40
C GLY A 316 -9.10 33.65 7.01
N ASN A 317 -8.30 33.89 5.97
CA ASN A 317 -8.83 34.01 4.61
C ASN A 317 -8.89 32.65 3.94
N ALA A 318 -10.01 32.36 3.27
CA ALA A 318 -10.15 31.16 2.47
C ALA A 318 -9.26 31.24 1.22
N LYS A 319 -8.24 30.39 1.15
CA LYS A 319 -7.29 30.30 0.04
C LYS A 319 -7.65 29.22 -0.97
N PHE A 320 -8.32 28.17 -0.51
CA PHE A 320 -8.86 27.11 -1.34
C PHE A 320 -10.30 26.83 -0.90
N THR A 321 -11.24 26.80 -1.83
CA THR A 321 -12.61 26.34 -1.56
C THR A 321 -13.07 25.44 -2.69
N LEU A 322 -13.56 24.24 -2.35
CA LEU A 322 -14.45 23.44 -3.19
C LEU A 322 -15.84 23.52 -2.57
N LYS A 323 -16.76 24.18 -3.26
CA LYS A 323 -18.15 24.36 -2.80
C LYS A 323 -19.04 23.22 -3.28
N THR A 324 -20.23 23.11 -2.69
CA THR A 324 -21.26 22.13 -3.07
C THR A 324 -21.86 22.36 -4.46
N ASP A 325 -21.71 23.55 -5.03
CA ASP A 325 -22.09 23.85 -6.42
C ASP A 325 -21.04 23.36 -7.45
N GLY A 326 -19.95 22.72 -6.98
CA GLY A 326 -18.85 22.23 -7.80
C GLY A 326 -17.79 23.30 -8.12
N SER A 327 -18.00 24.56 -7.74
CA SER A 327 -17.03 25.62 -7.99
C SER A 327 -15.78 25.46 -7.13
N VAL A 328 -14.64 25.69 -7.77
CA VAL A 328 -13.33 25.74 -7.11
C VAL A 328 -12.81 27.17 -7.16
N LYS A 329 -12.46 27.73 -6.00
CA LYS A 329 -11.72 28.99 -5.89
C LYS A 329 -10.34 28.72 -5.34
N MET A 330 -9.33 29.28 -5.98
CA MET A 330 -7.96 29.35 -5.49
C MET A 330 -7.53 30.82 -5.44
N ASP A 331 -7.11 31.30 -4.28
CA ASP A 331 -6.58 32.64 -4.08
C ASP A 331 -5.05 32.57 -3.94
N GLY A 332 -4.36 32.65 -5.08
CA GLY A 332 -2.91 32.54 -5.19
C GLY A 332 -2.47 31.77 -6.46
N PRO A 333 -1.17 31.48 -6.59
CA PRO A 333 -0.66 30.66 -7.68
C PRO A 333 -1.28 29.25 -7.69
N VAL A 334 -1.87 28.86 -8.81
CA VAL A 334 -2.51 27.53 -8.97
C VAL A 334 -1.48 26.44 -9.27
N MET A 335 -0.45 26.77 -10.06
CA MET A 335 0.54 25.80 -10.54
C MET A 335 1.89 26.45 -10.82
N THR A 336 2.97 25.70 -10.57
CA THR A 336 4.35 26.03 -10.97
C THR A 336 4.91 24.83 -11.72
N ASN A 337 5.55 25.05 -12.88
CA ASN A 337 6.11 23.98 -13.74
C ASN A 337 5.10 22.93 -14.24
N GLY A 338 3.80 23.26 -14.33
CA GLY A 338 2.77 22.35 -14.83
C GLY A 338 2.26 22.70 -16.23
N ARG A 339 1.43 21.82 -16.81
CA ARG A 339 0.70 22.04 -18.06
C ARG A 339 -0.81 21.91 -17.80
N ILE A 340 -1.61 22.85 -18.32
CA ILE A 340 -3.06 22.72 -18.40
C ILE A 340 -3.41 22.26 -19.82
N THR A 341 -4.16 21.17 -19.95
CA THR A 341 -4.60 20.65 -21.25
C THR A 341 -6.05 21.07 -21.51
N ALA A 342 -6.31 21.65 -22.68
CA ALA A 342 -7.62 22.14 -23.11
C ALA A 342 -8.34 23.13 -22.16
N PRO A 343 -7.66 24.16 -21.61
CA PRO A 343 -8.37 25.17 -20.83
C PRO A 343 -9.27 26.03 -21.73
N ILE A 344 -10.46 26.36 -21.24
CA ILE A 344 -11.25 27.50 -21.72
C ILE A 344 -11.00 28.63 -20.72
N LEU A 345 -10.51 29.78 -21.20
CA LEU A 345 -10.33 30.98 -20.39
C LEU A 345 -11.35 32.03 -20.81
N GLU A 346 -12.40 32.20 -20.01
CA GLU A 346 -13.41 33.24 -20.21
C GLU A 346 -13.00 34.50 -19.45
N GLY A 347 -12.35 35.44 -20.14
CA GLY A 347 -11.82 36.66 -19.55
C GLY A 347 -10.50 36.43 -18.79
N GLY A 348 -9.41 37.02 -19.27
CA GLY A 348 -8.10 36.91 -18.61
C GLY A 348 -6.98 37.57 -19.42
N THR A 349 -5.85 37.82 -18.75
CA THR A 349 -4.64 38.35 -19.39
C THR A 349 -3.56 37.27 -19.36
N ILE A 350 -2.98 36.95 -20.52
CA ILE A 350 -1.78 36.12 -20.62
C ILE A 350 -0.58 37.07 -20.68
N ALA A 351 0.16 37.19 -19.58
CA ALA A 351 1.36 38.01 -19.51
C ALA A 351 2.62 37.14 -19.65
N GLY A 352 3.51 37.47 -20.60
CA GLY A 352 4.84 36.84 -20.70
C GLY A 352 4.88 35.41 -21.28
N GLY A 353 3.95 35.04 -22.17
CA GLY A 353 3.91 33.71 -22.79
C GLY A 353 4.00 33.71 -24.32
N THR A 354 4.54 32.63 -24.89
CA THR A 354 4.44 32.34 -26.33
C THR A 354 3.13 31.61 -26.61
N ILE A 355 2.29 32.16 -27.49
CA ILE A 355 1.06 31.48 -27.92
C ILE A 355 1.36 30.65 -29.17
N THR A 356 1.52 29.33 -28.99
CA THR A 356 1.75 28.37 -30.09
C THR A 356 0.46 27.70 -30.53
N GLY A 357 -0.56 28.50 -30.84
CA GLY A 357 -1.86 28.01 -31.31
C GLY A 357 -1.91 27.88 -32.83
N THR A 358 -2.67 26.90 -33.34
CA THR A 358 -2.97 26.80 -34.77
C THR A 358 -3.91 27.91 -35.26
N LYS A 359 -4.71 28.48 -34.35
CA LYS A 359 -5.68 29.56 -34.60
C LYS A 359 -5.75 30.49 -33.39
N ILE A 360 -5.44 31.78 -33.58
CA ILE A 360 -5.81 32.88 -32.66
C ILE A 360 -6.81 33.75 -33.40
N GLN A 361 -7.93 34.13 -32.77
CA GLN A 361 -8.99 34.88 -33.46
C GLN A 361 -9.78 35.79 -32.51
N SER A 362 -10.25 36.94 -33.00
CA SER A 362 -11.17 37.82 -32.27
C SER A 362 -12.65 37.45 -32.41
N SER A 363 -12.98 36.58 -33.35
CA SER A 363 -14.33 36.09 -33.62
C SER A 363 -14.26 34.63 -34.03
N THR A 364 -15.31 33.85 -33.76
CA THR A 364 -15.40 32.45 -34.21
C THR A 364 -15.81 32.32 -35.68
N SER A 365 -16.46 33.34 -36.25
CA SER A 365 -16.81 33.39 -37.67
C SER A 365 -15.56 33.52 -38.54
N ASP A 366 -15.47 32.74 -39.62
CA ASP A 366 -14.21 32.59 -40.38
C ASP A 366 -13.70 33.89 -41.02
N LYS A 367 -14.59 34.70 -41.57
CA LYS A 367 -14.28 35.95 -42.29
C LYS A 367 -14.64 37.21 -41.50
N VAL A 368 -14.35 37.21 -40.20
CA VAL A 368 -14.68 38.36 -39.32
C VAL A 368 -13.55 38.63 -38.34
N GLY A 369 -13.16 39.90 -38.23
CA GLY A 369 -12.12 40.34 -37.30
C GLY A 369 -10.72 39.86 -37.70
N PHE A 370 -9.82 39.72 -36.74
CA PHE A 370 -8.47 39.24 -37.00
C PHE A 370 -8.35 37.73 -36.79
N LYS A 371 -7.50 37.08 -37.59
CA LYS A 371 -7.07 35.69 -37.45
C LYS A 371 -5.55 35.61 -37.52
N LEU A 372 -4.94 34.81 -36.67
CA LEU A 372 -3.58 34.29 -36.85
C LEU A 372 -3.72 32.78 -37.05
N THR A 373 -3.64 32.34 -38.29
CA THR A 373 -3.89 30.95 -38.70
C THR A 373 -2.95 30.54 -39.82
N GLY A 374 -2.42 29.31 -39.78
CA GLY A 374 -1.64 28.76 -40.89
C GLY A 374 -0.38 29.57 -41.25
N GLY A 375 0.16 30.35 -40.30
CA GLY A 375 1.33 31.22 -40.51
C GLY A 375 1.02 32.57 -41.15
N ALA A 376 -0.26 32.92 -41.34
CA ALA A 376 -0.70 34.23 -41.85
C ALA A 376 -1.41 35.04 -40.76
N LEU A 377 -1.19 36.36 -40.77
CA LEU A 377 -2.03 37.33 -40.06
C LEU A 377 -3.06 37.90 -41.04
N ASP A 378 -4.33 37.68 -40.75
CA ASP A 378 -5.47 38.07 -41.57
C ASP A 378 -6.40 39.04 -40.83
N PHE A 379 -6.91 40.07 -41.52
CA PHE A 379 -8.01 40.91 -41.04
C PHE A 379 -9.13 40.93 -42.07
N TRP A 380 -10.37 40.81 -41.60
CA TRP A 380 -11.56 40.83 -42.43
C TRP A 380 -12.46 42.01 -42.08
N ASP A 381 -13.06 42.62 -43.09
CA ASP A 381 -14.10 43.64 -42.90
C ASP A 381 -15.47 43.02 -42.57
N ASP A 382 -16.51 43.85 -42.53
CA ASP A 382 -17.88 43.45 -42.22
C ASP A 382 -18.59 42.72 -43.37
N GLN A 383 -18.05 42.80 -44.58
CA GLN A 383 -18.54 42.11 -45.77
C GLN A 383 -17.86 40.74 -45.95
N GLY A 384 -16.82 40.46 -45.17
CA GLY A 384 -16.06 39.22 -45.23
C GLY A 384 -15.04 39.21 -46.36
N GLU A 385 -14.53 40.39 -46.73
CA GLU A 385 -13.38 40.56 -47.60
C GLU A 385 -12.10 40.79 -46.78
N ASN A 386 -10.98 40.25 -47.29
CA ASN A 386 -9.70 40.30 -46.57
C ASN A 386 -9.04 41.67 -46.81
N THR A 387 -8.81 42.41 -45.72
CA THR A 387 -8.24 43.76 -45.76
C THR A 387 -6.74 43.78 -45.44
N VAL A 388 -6.24 42.77 -44.71
CA VAL A 388 -4.82 42.61 -44.39
C VAL A 388 -4.48 41.13 -44.44
N HIS A 389 -3.54 40.74 -45.29
CA HIS A 389 -2.98 39.39 -45.32
C HIS A 389 -1.45 39.47 -45.26
N LEU A 390 -0.83 38.96 -44.21
CA LEU A 390 0.62 38.96 -44.05
C LEU A 390 1.12 37.54 -43.79
N ASN A 391 1.83 36.94 -44.76
CA ASN A 391 2.35 35.57 -44.69
C ASN A 391 3.83 35.45 -45.10
N GLY A 392 4.49 36.57 -45.44
CA GLY A 392 5.90 36.62 -45.85
C GLY A 392 6.17 36.21 -47.31
N LYS A 393 5.17 35.78 -48.08
CA LYS A 393 5.28 35.43 -49.51
C LYS A 393 4.42 36.33 -50.39
N ALA A 394 3.11 36.32 -50.14
CA ALA A 394 2.12 37.14 -50.81
C ALA A 394 1.44 37.97 -49.73
N ASN A 395 1.90 39.21 -49.56
CA ASN A 395 1.32 40.13 -48.59
C ASN A 395 0.31 41.03 -49.31
N MET A 396 -0.84 41.27 -48.70
CA MET A 396 -1.90 42.10 -49.22
C MET A 396 -2.34 43.11 -48.16
N LEU A 397 -2.53 44.34 -48.59
CA LEU A 397 -3.28 45.35 -47.85
C LEU A 397 -4.31 45.93 -48.82
N ALA A 398 -5.59 45.78 -48.52
CA ALA A 398 -6.68 46.31 -49.33
C ALA A 398 -7.24 47.60 -48.71
N GLY A 399 -7.62 48.56 -49.55
CA GLY A 399 -8.08 49.89 -49.13
C GLY A 399 -6.98 50.95 -49.12
N SER A 400 -6.94 51.77 -48.06
CA SER A 400 -5.97 52.86 -47.88
C SER A 400 -4.96 52.52 -46.78
N PHE A 401 -3.67 52.64 -47.09
CA PHE A 401 -2.57 52.64 -46.12
C PHE A 401 -2.16 54.08 -45.85
N ALA A 402 -2.23 54.49 -44.58
CA ALA A 402 -1.77 55.81 -44.17
C ALA A 402 -0.81 55.71 -42.97
N THR A 403 0.24 56.53 -42.97
CA THR A 403 1.20 56.57 -41.85
C THR A 403 0.63 57.21 -40.58
N ALA A 404 -0.52 57.89 -40.69
CA ALA A 404 -1.30 58.43 -39.58
C ALA A 404 -2.79 58.47 -39.98
N LEU A 405 -3.70 58.44 -39.00
CA LEU A 405 -5.15 58.50 -39.26
C LEU A 405 -5.63 59.88 -39.73
N SER A 406 -4.88 60.94 -39.44
CA SER A 406 -5.19 62.32 -39.86
C SER A 406 -3.93 63.20 -39.81
N GLY A 407 -4.02 64.42 -40.36
CA GLY A 407 -2.89 65.35 -40.40
C GLY A 407 -1.81 64.96 -41.41
N PRO A 408 -0.54 65.39 -41.20
CA PRO A 408 0.57 65.07 -42.08
C PRO A 408 0.77 63.56 -42.21
N ARG A 409 0.64 63.03 -43.42
CA ARG A 409 0.74 61.59 -43.67
C ARG A 409 1.09 61.31 -45.12
N LEU A 410 1.74 60.18 -45.33
CA LEU A 410 1.77 59.52 -46.63
C LEU A 410 0.58 58.57 -46.70
N GLU A 411 -0.24 58.71 -47.73
CA GLU A 411 -1.40 57.87 -48.00
C GLU A 411 -1.21 57.14 -49.33
N MET A 412 -1.38 55.83 -49.32
CA MET A 412 -1.39 54.96 -50.49
C MET A 412 -2.77 54.32 -50.57
N ARG A 413 -3.49 54.59 -51.65
CA ARG A 413 -4.81 54.01 -51.85
C ARG A 413 -5.03 53.62 -53.29
N ASN A 414 -5.79 52.55 -53.46
CA ASN A 414 -6.35 52.18 -54.75
C ASN A 414 -7.86 52.40 -54.71
N THR A 415 -8.41 53.09 -55.70
CA THR A 415 -9.86 53.33 -55.80
C THR A 415 -10.34 52.90 -57.17
N THR A 416 -11.41 52.09 -57.18
CA THR A 416 -12.15 51.77 -58.39
C THR A 416 -13.37 52.68 -58.45
N THR A 417 -13.51 53.44 -59.52
CA THR A 417 -14.69 54.29 -59.76
C THR A 417 -15.80 53.50 -60.43
N ASP A 418 -17.02 54.07 -60.45
CA ASP A 418 -18.22 53.44 -61.03
C ASP A 418 -18.06 53.06 -62.52
N ASP A 419 -17.17 53.75 -63.24
CA ASP A 419 -16.83 53.48 -64.65
C ASP A 419 -15.78 52.37 -64.83
N GLY A 420 -15.31 51.75 -63.75
CA GLY A 420 -14.29 50.71 -63.75
C GLY A 420 -12.84 51.21 -63.87
N SER A 421 -12.59 52.52 -63.84
CA SER A 421 -11.22 53.05 -63.76
C SER A 421 -10.57 52.68 -62.43
N VAL A 422 -9.28 52.35 -62.46
CA VAL A 422 -8.48 52.05 -61.27
C VAL A 422 -7.46 53.15 -61.07
N TYR A 423 -7.50 53.79 -59.90
CA TYR A 423 -6.60 54.87 -59.49
C TYR A 423 -5.66 54.39 -58.39
N GLY A 424 -4.39 54.20 -58.74
CA GLY A 424 -3.32 54.10 -57.75
C GLY A 424 -2.86 55.50 -57.37
N LEU A 425 -3.17 55.93 -56.15
CA LEU A 425 -2.79 57.24 -55.64
C LEU A 425 -1.75 57.09 -54.52
N LEU A 426 -0.61 57.76 -54.70
CA LEU A 426 0.30 58.12 -53.64
C LEU A 426 0.09 59.60 -53.35
N GLU A 427 -0.38 59.93 -52.16
CA GLU A 427 -0.67 61.31 -51.74
C GLU A 427 0.08 61.63 -50.46
N CYS A 428 0.72 62.79 -50.40
CA CYS A 428 1.40 63.25 -49.21
C CYS A 428 0.75 64.54 -48.74
N HIS A 429 0.15 64.50 -47.55
CA HIS A 429 -0.46 65.66 -46.94
C HIS A 429 0.55 66.37 -46.05
N ASP A 430 0.64 67.70 -46.17
CA ASP A 430 1.36 68.52 -45.22
C ASP A 430 0.47 68.92 -44.02
N SER A 431 1.01 69.73 -43.11
CA SER A 431 0.29 70.26 -41.93
C SER A 431 -0.86 71.21 -42.26
N LYS A 432 -0.99 71.67 -43.50
CA LYS A 432 -2.01 72.60 -44.00
C LYS A 432 -2.98 71.95 -44.98
N ALA A 433 -2.93 70.63 -45.14
CA ALA A 433 -3.69 69.85 -46.11
C ALA A 433 -3.37 70.19 -47.58
N VAL A 434 -2.24 70.84 -47.86
CA VAL A 434 -1.69 70.90 -49.21
C VAL A 434 -1.09 69.53 -49.49
N ALA A 435 -1.53 68.89 -50.58
CA ALA A 435 -1.05 67.60 -50.98
C ALA A 435 -0.26 67.69 -52.27
N TRP A 436 0.85 66.96 -52.35
CA TRP A 436 1.36 66.52 -53.64
C TRP A 436 0.96 65.07 -53.85
N TYR A 437 0.76 64.71 -55.11
CA TYR A 437 0.37 63.36 -55.47
C TYR A 437 1.19 62.84 -56.65
N VAL A 438 1.35 61.52 -56.66
CA VAL A 438 1.64 60.75 -57.85
C VAL A 438 0.46 59.81 -58.06
N GLN A 439 -0.22 59.99 -59.18
CA GLN A 439 -1.40 59.21 -59.52
C GLN A 439 -1.16 58.43 -60.80
N GLY A 440 -1.28 57.11 -60.70
CA GLY A 440 -1.45 56.23 -61.85
C GLY A 440 -2.93 55.96 -62.06
N GLN A 441 -3.44 56.22 -63.26
CA GLN A 441 -4.80 55.84 -63.65
C GLN A 441 -4.76 54.85 -64.80
N SER A 442 -5.56 53.78 -64.66
CA SER A 442 -5.83 52.83 -65.74
C SER A 442 -7.33 52.74 -65.96
N HIS A 443 -7.80 53.04 -67.16
CA HIS A 443 -9.18 52.81 -67.58
C HIS A 443 -9.23 51.63 -68.55
N GLY A 444 -10.25 50.78 -68.38
CA GLY A 444 -10.29 49.38 -68.83
C GLY A 444 -9.84 49.10 -70.26
N PHE A 445 -9.07 48.01 -70.39
CA PHE A 445 -8.80 47.28 -71.63
C PHE A 445 -9.73 46.06 -71.62
N ASN A 446 -10.91 46.15 -72.23
CA ASN A 446 -11.77 44.97 -72.35
C ASN A 446 -11.17 44.02 -73.41
N THR A 447 -11.14 42.72 -73.14
CA THR A 447 -10.30 41.77 -73.89
C THR A 447 -10.75 41.53 -75.33
N ASP A 448 -11.97 41.95 -75.69
CA ASP A 448 -12.63 41.49 -76.91
C ASP A 448 -12.89 42.62 -77.94
N GLN A 449 -12.72 43.89 -77.56
CA GLN A 449 -12.72 45.03 -78.49
C GLN A 449 -11.81 46.17 -77.99
N PRO A 450 -11.00 46.80 -78.86
CA PRO A 450 -10.24 47.99 -78.50
C PRO A 450 -11.20 49.15 -78.21
N ASP A 451 -11.43 49.43 -76.94
CA ASP A 451 -12.12 50.65 -76.50
C ASP A 451 -11.22 51.87 -76.82
N PRO A 452 -11.67 52.82 -77.66
CA PRO A 452 -10.94 54.05 -77.95
C PRO A 452 -10.66 54.91 -76.70
N GLY A 453 -11.43 54.71 -75.62
CA GLY A 453 -11.28 55.37 -74.33
C GLY A 453 -10.28 54.71 -73.37
N ALA A 454 -9.66 53.59 -73.74
CA ALA A 454 -8.69 52.90 -72.87
C ALA A 454 -7.33 53.61 -72.81
N TYR A 455 -6.85 53.94 -71.60
CA TYR A 455 -5.57 54.60 -71.40
C TYR A 455 -4.85 54.20 -70.11
N ARG A 456 -3.55 54.44 -70.11
CA ARG A 456 -2.71 54.51 -68.90
C ARG A 456 -2.18 55.92 -68.75
N ARG A 457 -2.43 56.53 -67.61
CA ARG A 457 -2.02 57.92 -67.30
C ARG A 457 -1.17 57.93 -66.03
N LEU A 458 -0.08 58.69 -66.06
CA LEU A 458 0.70 59.07 -64.89
C LEU A 458 0.57 60.58 -64.74
N ASN A 459 0.04 61.01 -63.60
CA ASN A 459 -0.09 62.41 -63.21
C ASN A 459 0.81 62.67 -61.99
N ILE A 460 1.51 63.81 -61.98
CA ILE A 460 2.32 64.28 -60.87
C ILE A 460 1.98 65.76 -60.65
N GLY A 461 1.69 66.16 -59.42
CA GLY A 461 1.46 67.58 -59.10
C GLY A 461 0.84 67.82 -57.74
N ILE A 462 0.29 69.02 -57.55
CA ILE A 462 -0.39 69.47 -56.32
C ILE A 462 -1.93 69.55 -56.45
N ASN A 463 -2.45 69.53 -57.68
CA ASN A 463 -3.87 69.43 -57.99
C ASN A 463 -4.17 68.25 -58.93
N PRO A 464 -4.99 67.26 -58.55
CA PRO A 464 -5.37 66.13 -59.42
C PRO A 464 -6.08 66.57 -60.71
N ASP A 465 -6.81 67.67 -60.67
CA ASP A 465 -7.50 68.22 -61.84
C ASP A 465 -6.55 69.00 -62.77
N ASN A 466 -5.39 69.44 -62.27
CA ASN A 466 -4.37 70.17 -63.05
C ASN A 466 -2.96 69.71 -62.66
N SER A 467 -2.54 68.57 -63.22
CA SER A 467 -1.23 67.95 -62.96
C SER A 467 -0.10 68.73 -63.62
N GLU A 468 0.96 69.01 -62.87
CA GLU A 468 2.16 69.71 -63.40
C GLU A 468 2.88 68.88 -64.48
N LEU A 469 2.77 67.56 -64.41
CA LEU A 469 3.30 66.64 -65.42
C LEU A 469 2.31 65.49 -65.62
N SER A 470 1.86 65.30 -66.87
CA SER A 470 0.95 64.21 -67.25
C SER A 470 1.47 63.44 -68.46
N VAL A 471 1.68 62.14 -68.29
CA VAL A 471 2.07 61.23 -69.37
C VAL A 471 0.95 60.23 -69.59
N VAL A 472 0.38 60.21 -70.80
CA VAL A 472 -0.76 59.35 -71.16
C VAL A 472 -0.40 58.48 -72.35
N ARG A 473 -0.71 57.19 -72.28
CA ARG A 473 -0.63 56.26 -73.41
C ARG A 473 -2.02 55.67 -73.68
N TYR A 474 -2.53 55.85 -74.89
CA TYR A 474 -3.78 55.25 -75.37
C TYR A 474 -3.51 53.93 -76.09
N ASN A 475 -4.49 53.03 -76.12
CA ASN A 475 -4.37 51.71 -76.76
C ASN A 475 -4.32 51.79 -78.30
N SER A 476 -5.06 52.74 -78.90
CA SER A 476 -5.01 53.02 -80.33
C SER A 476 -4.06 54.19 -80.63
N GLY A 477 -2.81 53.88 -80.93
CA GLY A 477 -1.89 54.72 -81.74
C GLY A 477 -1.32 56.01 -81.15
N ALA A 478 -1.78 56.51 -79.99
CA ALA A 478 -1.34 57.81 -79.46
C ALA A 478 -0.66 57.74 -78.07
N SER A 479 0.55 58.27 -77.96
CA SER A 479 1.23 58.59 -76.69
C SER A 479 1.33 60.10 -76.54
N ARG A 480 1.04 60.62 -75.33
CA ARG A 480 1.02 62.05 -74.99
C ARG A 480 1.93 62.32 -73.79
N VAL A 481 2.84 63.28 -73.91
CA VAL A 481 3.67 63.82 -72.81
C VAL A 481 3.29 65.29 -72.65
N VAL A 482 2.74 65.68 -71.51
CA VAL A 482 2.32 67.04 -71.17
C VAL A 482 3.21 67.56 -70.04
N MET A 483 3.92 68.67 -70.27
CA MET A 483 4.78 69.34 -69.29
C MET A 483 4.21 70.73 -68.99
N GLU A 484 3.76 70.99 -67.76
CA GLU A 484 3.27 72.31 -67.32
C GLU A 484 4.38 73.05 -66.58
N ALA A 485 5.20 73.79 -67.32
CA ALA A 485 5.75 75.04 -66.77
C ALA A 485 4.65 76.11 -66.87
N GLY A 486 4.88 77.36 -66.45
CA GLY A 486 4.11 78.44 -67.07
C GLY A 486 4.14 78.26 -68.60
N ARG A 487 5.35 78.06 -69.15
CA ARG A 487 5.63 77.42 -70.46
C ARG A 487 7.11 77.04 -70.63
N ILE A 488 7.39 75.81 -71.11
CA ILE A 488 8.69 75.34 -71.61
C ILE A 488 8.42 74.85 -73.04
N ASP A 489 9.08 75.40 -74.07
CA ASP A 489 8.98 74.91 -75.46
C ASP A 489 10.33 74.34 -75.94
N VAL A 490 10.27 73.22 -76.65
CA VAL A 490 11.41 72.61 -77.36
C VAL A 490 10.92 72.34 -78.78
N ASN A 491 11.08 73.31 -79.70
CA ASN A 491 10.57 73.26 -81.08
C ASN A 491 11.59 72.61 -82.04
N GLY A 492 11.26 71.43 -82.57
CA GLY A 492 11.83 70.89 -83.80
C GLY A 492 10.79 70.95 -84.94
N SER A 493 11.17 71.32 -86.16
CA SER A 493 10.25 71.33 -87.33
C SER A 493 10.42 70.07 -88.18
N ASP A 494 9.28 69.55 -88.64
CA ASP A 494 9.04 68.45 -89.57
C ASP A 494 9.04 68.85 -91.06
N GLY A 495 9.40 70.10 -91.39
CA GLY A 495 9.92 70.43 -92.72
C GLY A 495 9.08 71.31 -93.64
N TRP A 496 7.96 71.92 -93.19
CA TRP A 496 7.08 72.68 -94.11
C TRP A 496 6.76 74.16 -93.78
N ALA A 497 7.37 74.78 -92.76
CA ALA A 497 7.25 76.22 -92.54
C ALA A 497 8.64 76.90 -92.54
N ARG A 498 9.05 77.43 -93.70
CA ARG A 498 10.28 78.20 -93.91
C ARG A 498 10.20 79.62 -93.34
N GLN A 499 9.90 79.77 -92.05
CA GLN A 499 10.08 81.03 -91.33
C GLN A 499 11.09 80.81 -90.22
N VAL A 500 12.30 81.30 -90.46
CA VAL A 500 13.54 80.99 -89.74
C VAL A 500 13.57 81.55 -88.29
N GLY A 501 12.46 82.13 -87.80
CA GLY A 501 12.33 82.71 -86.46
C GLY A 501 11.71 81.83 -85.37
N GLY A 502 10.99 80.74 -85.69
CA GLY A 502 10.13 80.02 -84.71
C GLY A 502 10.61 78.64 -84.22
N LEU A 503 11.72 78.13 -84.74
CA LEU A 503 12.28 76.81 -84.36
C LEU A 503 13.13 76.96 -83.09
N GLY A 504 13.42 75.90 -82.33
CA GLY A 504 14.35 75.99 -81.20
C GLY A 504 13.80 75.89 -79.77
N ILE A 505 14.64 76.11 -78.77
CA ILE A 505 14.26 75.96 -77.36
C ILE A 505 13.80 77.32 -76.83
N TYR A 506 12.63 77.37 -76.20
CA TYR A 506 12.07 78.60 -75.63
C TYR A 506 11.78 78.44 -74.15
N VAL A 507 12.18 79.47 -73.40
CA VAL A 507 11.87 79.61 -71.98
C VAL A 507 11.24 80.99 -71.79
N ASN A 508 10.00 81.03 -71.30
CA ASN A 508 9.23 82.26 -71.11
C ASN A 508 9.14 83.14 -72.37
N GLY A 509 9.07 82.52 -73.56
CA GLY A 509 8.90 83.21 -74.84
C GLY A 509 10.19 83.73 -75.49
N ILE A 510 11.36 83.54 -74.87
CA ILE A 510 12.65 83.90 -75.45
C ILE A 510 13.28 82.67 -76.09
N ARG A 511 13.67 82.79 -77.36
CA ARG A 511 14.42 81.78 -78.09
C ARG A 511 15.87 81.74 -77.61
N ILE A 512 16.42 80.56 -77.30
CA ILE A 512 17.78 80.42 -76.75
C ILE A 512 18.78 79.70 -77.67
N ASP A 513 18.37 79.27 -78.87
CA ASP A 513 19.21 78.64 -79.89
C ASP A 513 19.59 79.61 -81.06
N PRO A 514 20.77 79.45 -81.71
CA PRO A 514 21.24 80.32 -82.81
C PRO A 514 20.42 80.27 -84.11
N VAL A 515 20.38 81.39 -84.86
CA VAL A 515 19.69 81.53 -86.16
C VAL A 515 20.64 82.00 -87.27
N ILE A 516 20.61 81.38 -88.46
CA ILE A 516 21.47 81.74 -89.60
C ILE A 516 20.59 82.16 -90.81
N TYR A 517 20.84 83.34 -91.36
CA TYR A 517 20.23 83.90 -92.57
C TYR A 517 21.22 83.84 -93.73
N THR A 518 20.87 83.14 -94.80
CA THR A 518 21.75 82.93 -95.98
C THR A 518 21.20 83.55 -97.26
N ASP A 519 19.90 83.87 -97.34
CA ASP A 519 19.35 84.67 -98.44
C ASP A 519 19.54 86.15 -98.12
N LEU A 520 20.22 86.88 -99.01
CA LEU A 520 20.47 88.30 -98.85
C LEU A 520 19.15 89.09 -98.76
N ASN A 521 18.14 88.69 -99.53
CA ASN A 521 16.87 89.41 -99.58
C ASN A 521 16.08 89.32 -98.29
N ASP A 522 16.44 88.43 -97.35
CA ASP A 522 15.77 88.33 -96.06
C ASP A 522 16.09 89.54 -95.17
N TRP A 523 17.28 90.13 -95.30
CA TRP A 523 17.77 91.13 -94.35
C TRP A 523 18.35 92.41 -94.99
N PHE A 524 18.69 92.41 -96.28
CA PHE A 524 19.28 93.55 -96.99
C PHE A 524 18.70 93.72 -98.39
N VAL A 525 18.55 94.97 -98.82
CA VAL A 525 18.02 95.35 -100.14
C VAL A 525 19.09 96.08 -100.94
N PRO A 526 19.66 95.48 -101.99
CA PRO A 526 20.63 96.14 -102.85
C PRO A 526 20.04 97.37 -103.56
N ALA A 527 20.83 98.42 -103.72
CA ALA A 527 20.44 99.59 -104.52
C ALA A 527 20.36 99.23 -106.01
N SER A 528 19.65 100.06 -106.79
CA SER A 528 19.51 99.84 -108.24
C SER A 528 20.88 99.68 -108.93
N GLY A 529 21.06 98.57 -109.65
CA GLY A 529 22.32 98.22 -110.30
C GLY A 529 23.28 97.39 -109.44
N TRP A 530 22.91 97.05 -108.19
CA TRP A 530 23.64 96.14 -107.31
C TRP A 530 22.87 94.85 -107.07
N THR A 531 23.60 93.75 -106.84
CA THR A 531 23.04 92.44 -106.52
C THR A 531 24.00 91.65 -105.62
N ALA A 532 23.55 90.55 -105.04
CA ALA A 532 24.39 89.65 -104.26
C ALA A 532 25.57 89.14 -105.09
N TYR A 533 26.76 89.12 -104.51
CA TYR A 533 27.89 88.44 -105.12
C TYR A 533 27.78 86.94 -104.89
N CYS A 534 27.74 86.19 -105.99
CA CYS A 534 27.60 84.74 -105.98
C CYS A 534 28.88 83.99 -106.41
N GLY A 535 30.04 84.65 -106.35
CA GLY A 535 31.30 84.10 -106.85
C GLY A 535 31.31 83.87 -108.37
N ASP A 536 32.37 83.23 -108.85
CA ASP A 536 32.50 82.83 -110.27
C ASP A 536 31.50 81.74 -110.67
N SER A 537 31.02 80.95 -109.70
CA SER A 537 29.99 79.93 -109.93
C SER A 537 28.63 80.53 -110.25
N GLY A 538 28.38 81.77 -109.83
CA GLY A 538 27.13 82.50 -110.03
C GLY A 538 25.92 81.91 -109.29
N LYS A 539 26.13 80.93 -108.40
CA LYS A 539 25.05 80.13 -107.79
C LYS A 539 24.89 80.35 -106.27
N ASP A 540 25.97 80.65 -105.55
CA ASP A 540 25.94 80.71 -104.09
C ASP A 540 26.25 82.12 -103.59
N PRO A 541 25.24 82.89 -103.11
CA PRO A 541 25.47 84.18 -102.49
C PRO A 541 26.45 84.05 -101.32
N ARG A 542 27.47 84.91 -101.27
CA ARG A 542 28.45 84.91 -100.16
C ARG A 542 28.00 85.72 -98.95
N SER A 543 26.87 86.42 -99.09
CA SER A 543 26.32 87.24 -98.02
C SER A 543 25.51 86.39 -97.05
N HIS A 544 25.81 86.47 -95.76
CA HIS A 544 25.10 85.75 -94.71
C HIS A 544 25.18 86.49 -93.37
N MET A 545 24.22 86.20 -92.49
CA MET A 545 24.12 86.78 -91.16
C MET A 545 23.71 85.74 -90.13
N THR A 546 24.38 85.68 -88.98
CA THR A 546 24.01 84.84 -87.84
C THR A 546 23.52 85.72 -86.69
N VAL A 547 22.37 85.36 -86.10
CA VAL A 547 21.75 86.04 -84.97
C VAL A 547 21.70 85.12 -83.75
N ILE A 548 22.24 85.58 -82.63
CA ILE A 548 22.19 84.91 -81.33
C ILE A 548 21.70 85.92 -80.30
N GLY A 549 20.52 85.69 -79.72
CA GLY A 549 19.82 86.73 -78.96
C GLY A 549 19.55 87.95 -79.84
N ASN A 550 20.15 89.10 -79.50
CA ASN A 550 20.02 90.36 -80.26
C ASN A 550 21.30 90.78 -81.03
N THR A 551 22.32 89.91 -81.08
CA THR A 551 23.61 90.22 -81.74
C THR A 551 23.67 89.60 -83.13
N CYS A 552 24.05 90.40 -84.13
CA CYS A 552 24.25 90.02 -85.51
C CYS A 552 25.74 89.91 -85.84
N TYR A 553 26.13 88.81 -86.48
CA TYR A 553 27.43 88.58 -87.11
C TYR A 553 27.23 88.47 -88.61
N MET A 554 27.92 89.27 -89.42
CA MET A 554 27.56 89.41 -90.82
C MET A 554 28.76 89.56 -91.77
N GLN A 555 28.65 88.88 -92.90
CA GLN A 555 29.43 89.11 -94.11
C GLN A 555 28.46 89.51 -95.23
N LEU A 556 28.73 90.64 -95.89
CA LEU A 556 27.91 91.16 -96.98
C LEU A 556 28.80 91.43 -98.19
N GLU A 557 28.49 90.76 -99.28
CA GLU A 557 29.20 90.88 -100.55
C GLU A 557 28.23 91.22 -101.67
N LEU A 558 28.47 92.36 -102.32
CA LEU A 558 27.64 92.87 -103.41
C LEU A 558 28.48 93.08 -104.67
N GLN A 559 27.85 92.91 -105.81
CA GLN A 559 28.43 93.19 -107.12
C GLN A 559 27.48 94.06 -107.96
N ARG A 560 28.03 94.75 -108.94
CA ARG A 560 27.27 95.39 -110.02
C ARG A 560 26.51 94.33 -110.81
N ALA A 561 25.22 94.57 -111.08
CA ALA A 561 24.35 93.64 -111.79
C ALA A 561 24.81 93.39 -113.24
N ASP A 562 25.40 94.39 -113.88
CA ASP A 562 26.01 94.31 -115.22
C ASP A 562 27.43 93.72 -115.22
N ARG A 563 28.02 93.48 -114.03
CA ARG A 563 29.41 93.07 -113.81
C ARG A 563 30.44 93.97 -114.49
N LYS A 564 30.08 95.23 -114.80
CA LYS A 564 31.00 96.22 -115.34
C LYS A 564 31.54 97.05 -114.20
N SER A 565 32.85 97.30 -114.21
CA SER A 565 33.46 98.20 -113.24
C SER A 565 32.87 99.59 -113.38
N VAL A 566 32.59 100.21 -112.24
CA VAL A 566 32.29 101.64 -112.14
C VAL A 566 33.44 102.32 -111.43
N THR A 567 33.76 103.54 -111.86
CA THR A 567 34.81 104.33 -111.22
C THR A 567 34.29 104.91 -109.91
N PHE A 568 34.83 104.43 -108.79
CA PHE A 568 34.67 105.08 -107.50
C PHE A 568 35.70 106.19 -107.40
N GLN A 569 35.26 107.44 -107.23
CA GLN A 569 36.17 108.56 -107.01
C GLN A 569 36.64 108.58 -105.55
N SER A 570 37.92 108.94 -105.35
CA SER A 570 38.46 109.12 -104.01
C SER A 570 37.70 110.19 -103.25
N GLY A 571 37.11 109.83 -102.10
CA GLY A 571 36.31 110.73 -101.27
C GLY A 571 34.80 110.60 -101.45
N ASP A 572 34.34 110.00 -102.55
CA ASP A 572 32.91 109.79 -102.81
C ASP A 572 32.41 108.50 -102.16
N TYR A 573 31.21 108.55 -101.58
CA TYR A 573 30.50 107.40 -101.03
C TYR A 573 29.25 107.07 -101.80
N TRP A 574 29.20 105.86 -102.34
CA TRP A 574 28.08 105.35 -103.11
C TRP A 574 27.12 104.60 -102.19
N ASP A 575 25.83 104.87 -102.34
CA ASP A 575 24.75 104.11 -101.72
C ASP A 575 24.56 102.80 -102.49
N ILE A 576 24.84 101.67 -101.84
CA ILE A 576 24.82 100.35 -102.49
C ILE A 576 23.68 99.46 -102.01
N GLY A 577 22.84 99.97 -101.10
CA GLY A 577 21.66 99.29 -100.59
C GLY A 577 21.36 99.68 -99.15
N TYR A 578 20.35 99.05 -98.57
CA TYR A 578 19.93 99.33 -97.19
C TYR A 578 19.49 98.06 -96.44
N PHE A 579 19.67 98.07 -95.13
CA PHE A 579 19.15 97.03 -94.24
C PHE A 579 17.63 97.17 -94.11
N LYS A 580 16.93 96.03 -94.08
CA LYS A 580 15.52 96.05 -93.68
C LYS A 580 15.40 96.53 -92.23
N THR A 581 14.26 97.12 -91.89
CA THR A 581 14.02 97.85 -90.63
C THR A 581 14.44 97.10 -89.37
N GLU A 582 14.19 95.79 -89.31
CA GLU A 582 14.50 94.92 -88.16
C GLU A 582 15.98 94.55 -88.03
N PHE A 583 16.79 94.83 -89.07
CA PHE A 583 18.23 94.55 -89.12
C PHE A 583 19.08 95.82 -89.13
N ILE A 584 18.49 97.00 -88.92
CA ILE A 584 19.27 98.23 -88.88
C ILE A 584 20.08 98.27 -87.57
N PRO A 585 21.41 98.51 -87.63
CA PRO A 585 22.24 98.61 -86.45
C PRO A 585 21.70 99.62 -85.44
N LYS A 586 21.65 99.24 -84.15
CA LYS A 586 21.20 100.14 -83.09
C LYS A 586 22.01 101.45 -83.04
N ILE A 587 23.31 101.39 -83.28
CA ILE A 587 24.26 102.52 -83.33
C ILE A 587 24.91 102.55 -84.71
N GLY A 588 25.25 103.74 -85.23
CA GLY A 588 25.91 103.89 -86.52
C GLY A 588 27.26 103.17 -86.58
N LEU A 589 27.55 102.57 -87.72
CA LEU A 589 28.76 101.77 -87.96
C LEU A 589 29.67 102.46 -88.97
N ASN A 590 30.98 102.38 -88.74
CA ASN A 590 32.02 102.69 -89.71
C ASN A 590 32.99 101.50 -89.71
N VAL A 591 33.01 100.78 -90.82
CA VAL A 591 33.70 99.49 -90.96
C VAL A 591 34.52 99.47 -92.26
N PRO A 592 35.65 98.75 -92.31
CA PRO A 592 36.41 98.62 -93.55
C PRO A 592 35.63 97.79 -94.59
N CYS A 593 35.86 98.08 -95.86
CA CYS A 593 35.40 97.25 -96.97
C CYS A 593 36.53 96.93 -97.95
N VAL A 594 36.36 95.88 -98.74
CA VAL A 594 37.34 95.43 -99.74
C VAL A 594 36.68 95.37 -101.11
N PHE A 595 37.40 95.82 -102.15
CA PHE A 595 36.95 95.80 -103.55
C PHE A 595 37.69 94.74 -104.38
N ASN A 596 37.20 94.44 -105.59
CA ASN A 596 37.62 93.26 -106.36
C ASN A 596 39.05 93.35 -106.89
N ASN A 597 39.58 94.56 -106.93
CA ASN A 597 40.96 94.87 -107.29
C ASN A 597 41.92 94.77 -106.08
N GLY A 598 41.44 94.28 -104.92
CA GLY A 598 42.22 94.12 -103.70
C GLY A 598 42.45 95.42 -102.92
N LEU A 599 41.85 96.54 -103.34
CA LEU A 599 41.98 97.83 -102.66
C LEU A 599 40.99 97.94 -101.49
N TYR A 600 41.43 98.58 -100.42
CA TYR A 600 40.65 98.82 -99.21
C TYR A 600 39.91 100.15 -99.26
N GLY A 601 38.68 100.13 -98.77
CA GLY A 601 37.85 101.32 -98.61
C GLY A 601 37.15 101.37 -97.25
N GLY A 602 36.23 102.32 -97.13
CA GLY A 602 35.38 102.49 -95.96
C GLY A 602 33.93 102.23 -96.31
N ALA A 603 33.22 101.57 -95.40
CA ALA A 603 31.79 101.41 -95.43
C ALA A 603 31.18 102.04 -94.18
N PHE A 604 30.11 102.81 -94.35
CA PHE A 604 29.38 103.36 -93.20
C PHE A 604 27.89 103.10 -93.32
N ILE A 605 27.25 102.96 -92.15
CA ILE A 605 25.82 102.72 -92.02
C ILE A 605 25.30 103.59 -90.87
N PRO A 606 24.43 104.57 -91.12
CA PRO A 606 23.78 105.31 -90.05
C PRO A 606 22.80 104.42 -89.29
N GLY A 607 22.95 104.31 -87.97
CA GLY A 607 22.16 103.42 -87.12
C GLY A 607 20.92 104.07 -86.51
N ASN A 608 20.24 103.34 -85.63
CA ASN A 608 18.95 103.75 -85.05
C ASN A 608 19.04 104.95 -84.09
N THR A 609 20.16 105.10 -83.38
CA THR A 609 20.34 106.08 -82.29
C THR A 609 21.22 107.28 -82.66
N SER A 610 21.86 107.29 -83.83
CA SER A 610 22.61 108.43 -84.38
C SER A 610 22.40 108.57 -85.89
N PRO A 611 21.34 109.27 -86.35
CA PRO A 611 21.31 109.77 -87.71
C PRO A 611 22.35 110.89 -87.83
N SER A 612 23.23 110.86 -88.83
CA SER A 612 24.10 112.02 -89.11
C SER A 612 23.25 113.18 -89.63
N ASN A 613 22.64 113.94 -88.74
CA ASN A 613 21.85 115.14 -89.05
C ASN A 613 22.69 116.42 -89.00
N THR A 614 24.01 116.31 -89.00
CA THR A 614 24.94 117.43 -89.13
C THR A 614 25.60 117.41 -90.49
N THR A 615 25.36 118.44 -91.30
CA THR A 615 26.11 118.77 -92.52
C THR A 615 27.60 118.82 -92.21
N GLY A 616 28.31 117.73 -92.51
CA GLY A 616 29.77 117.69 -92.40
C GLY A 616 30.40 118.62 -93.45
N ILE A 617 31.51 119.25 -93.06
CA ILE A 617 32.27 120.33 -93.72
C ILE A 617 32.69 120.04 -95.20
N ASN A 618 32.41 118.85 -95.72
CA ASN A 618 32.70 118.45 -97.09
C ASN A 618 31.50 118.54 -98.05
N GLY A 619 30.30 118.93 -97.60
CA GLY A 619 29.17 119.19 -98.51
C GLY A 619 28.44 117.96 -99.04
N ASP A 620 28.63 116.78 -98.44
CA ASP A 620 27.94 115.54 -98.85
C ASP A 620 26.60 115.37 -98.11
N GLY A 621 25.54 115.04 -98.86
CA GLY A 621 24.13 115.16 -98.46
C GLY A 621 23.62 114.24 -97.34
N ASN A 622 22.37 114.49 -96.92
CA ASN A 622 21.65 113.74 -95.88
C ASN A 622 21.72 112.21 -96.10
N TYR A 623 22.43 111.50 -95.21
CA TYR A 623 22.51 110.03 -95.24
C TYR A 623 21.31 109.39 -94.54
N LEU A 624 20.61 108.49 -95.24
CA LEU A 624 19.43 107.79 -94.72
C LEU A 624 19.82 106.66 -93.77
N ARG A 625 19.02 106.46 -92.71
CA ARG A 625 19.21 105.40 -91.71
C ARG A 625 19.16 104.01 -92.35
N GLY A 626 20.10 103.14 -91.98
CA GLY A 626 20.19 101.77 -92.49
C GLY A 626 20.74 101.66 -93.91
N HIS A 627 21.04 102.76 -94.61
CA HIS A 627 21.70 102.70 -95.90
C HIS A 627 23.19 102.39 -95.74
N LEU A 628 23.65 101.38 -96.48
CA LEU A 628 25.05 101.04 -96.60
C LEU A 628 25.69 101.88 -97.69
N ARG A 629 26.69 102.64 -97.30
CA ARG A 629 27.48 103.43 -98.23
C ARG A 629 28.93 102.98 -98.23
N VAL A 630 29.51 102.85 -99.41
CA VAL A 630 30.90 102.43 -99.59
C VAL A 630 31.67 103.44 -100.42
N GLY A 631 32.92 103.67 -100.06
CA GLY A 631 33.81 104.61 -100.73
C GLY A 631 35.25 104.11 -100.74
N VAL A 632 36.04 104.66 -101.65
CA VAL A 632 37.45 104.28 -101.85
C VAL A 632 38.37 105.43 -101.43
N ARG A 633 39.56 105.08 -100.94
CA ARG A 633 40.59 106.07 -100.60
C ARG A 633 41.41 106.57 -101.79
N GLN A 634 41.35 105.86 -102.92
CA GLN A 634 42.03 106.20 -104.16
C GLN A 634 41.09 105.84 -105.31
N THR A 635 40.95 106.74 -106.29
CA THR A 635 40.04 106.55 -107.42
C THR A 635 40.37 105.25 -108.15
N ASN A 636 39.40 104.36 -108.27
CA ASN A 636 39.59 103.06 -108.90
C ASN A 636 38.30 102.55 -109.56
N ASP A 637 38.47 101.63 -110.49
CA ASP A 637 37.37 100.92 -111.12
C ASP A 637 37.11 99.62 -110.35
N ALA A 638 35.89 99.47 -109.84
CA ALA A 638 35.47 98.26 -109.14
C ALA A 638 34.03 97.87 -109.52
N TRP A 639 33.76 96.56 -109.49
CA TRP A 639 32.41 96.03 -109.73
C TRP A 639 31.90 95.17 -108.57
N TRP A 640 32.71 94.93 -107.53
CA TRP A 640 32.33 94.15 -106.34
C TRP A 640 32.92 94.76 -105.07
N VAL A 641 32.20 94.58 -103.97
CA VAL A 641 32.57 95.03 -102.62
C VAL A 641 32.17 93.99 -101.58
N SER A 642 33.02 93.80 -100.58
CA SER A 642 32.77 92.94 -99.42
C SER A 642 32.94 93.73 -98.12
N VAL A 643 32.02 93.51 -97.18
CA VAL A 643 31.94 94.18 -95.89
C VAL A 643 31.67 93.15 -94.80
N PHE A 644 32.48 93.19 -93.74
CA PHE A 644 32.30 92.35 -92.56
C PHE A 644 31.95 93.22 -91.36
N MET A 645 30.93 92.84 -90.60
CA MET A 645 30.51 93.61 -89.44
C MET A 645 29.81 92.77 -88.37
N MET A 646 29.86 93.28 -87.14
CA MET A 646 29.14 92.74 -85.99
C MET A 646 28.41 93.91 -85.30
N TYR A 647 27.13 93.73 -85.00
CA TYR A 647 26.33 94.77 -84.35
C TYR A 647 25.13 94.20 -83.59
N THR A 648 24.45 95.06 -82.85
CA THR A 648 23.23 94.73 -82.11
C THR A 648 22.03 95.40 -82.76
N LEU A 649 20.90 94.69 -82.77
CA LEU A 649 19.60 95.19 -83.25
C LEU A 649 18.95 96.19 -82.29
#